data_AF-A0A0T5YUA1-F1
#
_entry.id   AF-A0A0T5YUA1-F1
#
_cell.length_a   1.000
_cell.length_b   1.000
_cell.length_c   1.000
_cell.angle_alpha   90.00
_cell.angle_beta   90.00
_cell.angle_gamma   90.00
#
_symmetry.space_group_name_H-M   'P 1'
#
loop_
_entity.id
_entity.type
_entity.pdbx_description
1 polymer ?
#
loop_
_entity_poly.entity_id
_entity_poly.type
_entity_poly.pdbx_seq_one_letter_code
_entity_poly.pdbx_strand_id
1 'polypeptide(L)'
;MNAEPNAPTAGSAGSALPAQPPAIKDAEASKDILYTLRHFHLGNPGVQEQLEPFGDDYLPALLAPYRDASRLRYDYPLFLYPVAENGQAAEAAELAKPLSQFLSETLESVAPGADNARILKDNLPRIEQALRQATKDDEAPVPARPLLQQLGEQMVQQLGLDSDSSARLSDDLEKLLEAIPDGGQLLAYGRHPAIHLLIHVIRHQVIPRQAQFQEQLQEQILGLGRLLNIEKEKSDSGRKPEHLKESVGGSAALFDVNALSQVMDHSQGSVGMSAERRERVQTALEILKEYRQEPTLVRFVHLKDLDNTIFSDIEGFESVVSDDPCTTAQDLFDQEAARLAKVFAAARIAQLEIDDLYDASIHDPWFASFNWEAFSQHELLLVPAVIALETALRVANQAMPQFSRLLNSGRPVQIMVRVLAHANPGRDTEEDPFAHFRTELGYLGIAHRQAVVGQTSAARHEHLLQQFTTAFNATRTSLHLINIGMRPLGQGVGLNAWLVAGAALEGRVHPFFQLNPAQGDSFAERVDFSGNPQPDRDWPLHEFNYIDNDGEVIKTQSAFTFADYALLIPRLHHHFTPVPLVCESDNLLPIADYLALPQQQTDAYIPYVWAINANGELRQLAVSLTLVHACRDRLNYWHSLQEMAGIGSKYIEIGIAKARAEIQAAADAERAELLAAHEAEINSVRAEAASEVMGRLTEVLMGMDLTSATPRIAATAPVQPSPAAADVSEPTAESETPDEAEAEEDIGGYEDPWIDSPLCTSCNDCLAINPLVFVYNDSNQAYIADASAGTFAQMVEAAEICPSDCIHPGKPLNDAEPGLDELIERAAAYN
;
A
#
# COMPACT_ATOMS: atom_id res chain seq x y z
N MET A 1 -2.52 -0.53 -12.51
CA MET A 1 -2.13 0.89 -12.66
C MET A 1 -3.36 1.76 -12.90
N ASN A 2 -3.37 3.00 -12.37
CA ASN A 2 -4.49 3.95 -12.53
C ASN A 2 -4.25 4.83 -13.77
N ALA A 3 -4.36 4.24 -14.97
CA ALA A 3 -4.14 4.92 -16.24
C ALA A 3 -5.32 4.70 -17.19
N GLU A 4 -6.09 5.75 -17.45
CA GLU A 4 -7.20 5.73 -18.39
C GLU A 4 -6.75 6.22 -19.78
N PRO A 5 -7.20 5.61 -20.88
CA PRO A 5 -7.08 6.23 -22.21
C PRO A 5 -8.00 7.47 -22.27
N ASN A 6 -7.53 8.55 -22.90
CA ASN A 6 -8.34 9.74 -23.13
C ASN A 6 -9.64 9.40 -23.86
N ALA A 7 -10.75 10.00 -23.43
CA ALA A 7 -12.06 9.80 -24.04
C ALA A 7 -12.01 10.04 -25.57
N PRO A 8 -12.60 9.14 -26.39
CA PRO A 8 -12.41 9.17 -27.83
C PRO A 8 -13.00 10.43 -28.46
N THR A 9 -12.14 11.22 -29.12
CA THR A 9 -12.62 12.29 -29.98
C THR A 9 -13.30 11.69 -31.20
N ALA A 10 -14.39 12.31 -31.66
CA ALA A 10 -15.23 11.80 -32.75
C ALA A 10 -14.44 11.73 -34.08
N GLY A 11 -13.77 10.60 -34.31
CA GLY A 11 -12.86 10.38 -35.44
C GLY A 11 -11.66 9.48 -35.14
N SER A 12 -11.32 9.19 -33.88
CA SER A 12 -10.23 8.24 -33.58
C SER A 12 -10.66 6.79 -33.80
N ALA A 13 -9.88 6.03 -34.57
CA ALA A 13 -10.04 4.58 -34.66
C ALA A 13 -9.83 3.97 -33.26
N GLY A 14 -10.72 3.05 -32.88
CA GLY A 14 -10.52 2.24 -31.67
C GLY A 14 -9.25 1.40 -31.80
N SER A 15 -8.53 1.19 -30.70
CA SER A 15 -7.40 0.26 -30.69
C SER A 15 -7.90 -1.14 -31.01
N ALA A 16 -7.44 -1.69 -32.15
CA ALA A 16 -7.63 -3.10 -32.44
C ALA A 16 -7.00 -3.93 -31.30
N LEU A 17 -7.64 -5.03 -30.93
CA LEU A 17 -7.03 -6.00 -30.02
C LEU A 17 -5.73 -6.51 -30.66
N PRO A 18 -4.67 -6.74 -29.86
CA PRO A 18 -3.43 -7.31 -30.38
C PRO A 18 -3.72 -8.70 -30.96
N ALA A 19 -3.10 -9.01 -32.10
CA ALA A 19 -3.36 -10.26 -32.82
C ALA A 19 -2.10 -11.14 -32.83
N GLN A 20 -2.26 -12.44 -32.57
CA GLN A 20 -1.20 -13.42 -32.74
C GLN A 20 -1.02 -13.70 -34.25
N PRO A 21 0.18 -13.57 -34.83
CA PRO A 21 0.40 -13.90 -36.24
C PRO A 21 0.19 -15.40 -36.50
N PRO A 22 -0.49 -15.79 -37.59
CA PRO A 22 -0.89 -17.18 -37.83
C PRO A 22 0.31 -18.12 -37.87
N ALA A 23 0.30 -19.10 -36.97
CA ALA A 23 1.40 -20.06 -36.78
C ALA A 23 1.62 -20.97 -38.00
N ILE A 24 2.89 -21.20 -38.35
CA ILE A 24 3.29 -22.08 -39.45
C ILE A 24 3.71 -23.44 -38.86
N LYS A 25 2.77 -24.39 -38.81
CA LYS A 25 2.97 -25.67 -38.10
C LYS A 25 3.99 -26.58 -38.82
N ASP A 26 5.23 -26.59 -38.34
CA ASP A 26 6.29 -27.53 -38.73
C ASP A 26 6.93 -28.17 -37.49
N ALA A 27 6.70 -29.49 -37.33
CA ALA A 27 7.12 -30.26 -36.16
C ALA A 27 8.57 -30.78 -36.22
N GLU A 28 9.27 -30.61 -37.35
CA GLU A 28 10.70 -30.87 -37.46
C GLU A 28 11.47 -29.59 -37.16
N ALA A 29 11.11 -28.47 -37.81
CA ALA A 29 11.66 -27.15 -37.52
C ALA A 29 11.45 -26.73 -36.05
N SER A 30 10.29 -27.01 -35.46
CA SER A 30 10.03 -26.73 -34.03
C SER A 30 11.07 -27.37 -33.10
N LYS A 31 11.60 -28.56 -33.41
CA LYS A 31 12.58 -29.25 -32.55
C LYS A 31 13.95 -28.58 -32.58
N ASP A 32 14.41 -28.20 -33.77
CA ASP A 32 15.68 -27.48 -33.95
C ASP A 32 15.60 -26.06 -33.36
N ILE A 33 14.45 -25.41 -33.47
CA ILE A 33 14.18 -24.12 -32.83
C ILE A 33 14.19 -24.27 -31.29
N LEU A 34 13.50 -25.25 -30.72
CA LEU A 34 13.52 -25.51 -29.26
C LEU A 34 14.92 -25.85 -28.74
N TYR A 35 15.72 -26.59 -29.51
CA TYR A 35 17.13 -26.86 -29.15
C TYR A 35 17.93 -25.55 -29.07
N THR A 36 17.79 -24.69 -30.08
CA THR A 36 18.45 -23.38 -30.15
C THR A 36 17.98 -22.43 -29.04
N LEU A 37 16.67 -22.38 -28.76
CA LEU A 37 16.06 -21.61 -27.67
C LEU A 37 16.49 -22.12 -26.28
N ARG A 38 16.63 -23.44 -26.08
CA ARG A 38 17.14 -24.00 -24.82
C ARG A 38 18.62 -23.65 -24.61
N HIS A 39 19.43 -23.63 -25.67
CA HIS A 39 20.82 -23.14 -25.60
C HIS A 39 20.88 -21.65 -25.26
N PHE A 40 20.01 -20.82 -25.83
CA PHE A 40 19.88 -19.40 -25.46
C PHE A 40 19.48 -19.23 -23.99
N HIS A 41 18.45 -19.96 -23.55
CA HIS A 41 17.99 -19.94 -22.16
C HIS A 41 19.13 -20.28 -21.19
N LEU A 42 19.91 -21.32 -21.48
CA LEU A 42 21.09 -21.72 -20.71
C LEU A 42 22.33 -20.82 -20.90
N GLY A 43 22.21 -19.69 -21.59
CA GLY A 43 23.26 -18.68 -21.69
C GLY A 43 24.39 -18.99 -22.68
N ASN A 44 24.17 -19.88 -23.65
CA ASN A 44 25.17 -20.18 -24.69
C ASN A 44 25.24 -19.03 -25.73
N PRO A 45 26.36 -18.29 -25.85
CA PRO A 45 26.47 -17.20 -26.83
C PRO A 45 26.54 -17.71 -28.28
N GLY A 46 26.93 -18.97 -28.50
CA GLY A 46 27.13 -19.56 -29.83
C GLY A 46 25.86 -19.78 -30.66
N VAL A 47 24.68 -19.52 -30.10
CA VAL A 47 23.40 -19.58 -30.83
C VAL A 47 22.82 -18.20 -31.20
N GLN A 48 23.44 -17.08 -30.78
CA GLN A 48 22.91 -15.75 -31.09
C GLN A 48 22.80 -15.46 -32.60
N GLU A 49 23.72 -15.98 -33.42
CA GLU A 49 23.68 -15.85 -34.88
C GLU A 49 22.58 -16.70 -35.56
N GLN A 50 21.90 -17.58 -34.82
CA GLN A 50 20.87 -18.51 -35.31
C GLN A 50 19.44 -18.10 -34.92
N LEU A 51 19.29 -17.02 -34.15
CA LEU A 51 18.02 -16.56 -33.59
C LEU A 51 17.47 -15.33 -34.33
N GLU A 52 16.17 -15.06 -34.16
CA GLU A 52 15.56 -13.81 -34.63
C GLU A 52 16.20 -12.62 -33.88
N PRO A 53 16.76 -11.61 -34.58
CA PRO A 53 17.42 -10.50 -33.92
C PRO A 53 16.42 -9.68 -33.12
N PHE A 54 16.76 -9.37 -31.87
CA PHE A 54 15.91 -8.57 -31.01
C PHE A 54 15.82 -7.12 -31.53
N GLY A 55 14.59 -6.59 -31.64
CA GLY A 55 14.33 -5.22 -32.06
C GLY A 55 13.81 -4.35 -30.92
N ASP A 56 14.20 -3.07 -30.91
CA ASP A 56 13.85 -2.09 -29.86
C ASP A 56 12.33 -1.85 -29.68
N ASP A 57 11.50 -2.36 -30.59
CA ASP A 57 10.06 -2.08 -30.70
C ASP A 57 9.15 -2.87 -29.75
N TYR A 58 9.66 -3.87 -29.02
CA TYR A 58 8.84 -4.71 -28.13
C TYR A 58 8.43 -3.99 -26.82
N LEU A 59 7.18 -4.19 -26.42
CA LEU A 59 6.66 -3.85 -25.08
C LEU A 59 5.96 -5.06 -24.46
N PRO A 60 5.93 -5.19 -23.11
CA PRO A 60 5.09 -6.18 -22.44
C PRO A 60 3.64 -6.05 -22.87
N ALA A 61 2.93 -7.17 -23.03
CA ALA A 61 1.59 -7.17 -23.60
C ALA A 61 0.60 -6.28 -22.83
N LEU A 62 0.66 -6.32 -21.49
CA LEU A 62 -0.11 -5.47 -20.58
C LEU A 62 0.25 -3.97 -20.65
N LEU A 63 1.39 -3.60 -21.23
CA LEU A 63 1.84 -2.19 -21.35
C LEU A 63 1.83 -1.64 -22.78
N ALA A 64 1.59 -2.47 -23.79
CA ALA A 64 1.50 -2.04 -25.18
C ALA A 64 0.36 -1.04 -25.47
N PRO A 65 -0.84 -1.11 -24.82
CA PRO A 65 -1.87 -0.08 -24.98
C PRO A 65 -1.40 1.33 -24.59
N TYR A 66 -0.43 1.42 -23.69
CA TYR A 66 0.11 2.67 -23.16
C TYR A 66 1.31 3.23 -23.96
N ARG A 67 1.65 2.63 -25.13
CA ARG A 67 2.80 2.99 -25.98
C ARG A 67 2.83 4.48 -26.39
N ASP A 68 1.67 5.11 -26.57
CA ASP A 68 1.54 6.55 -26.83
C ASP A 68 1.10 7.29 -25.55
N ALA A 69 2.07 7.65 -24.72
CA ALA A 69 1.83 8.34 -23.45
C ALA A 69 1.16 9.73 -23.59
N SER A 70 1.04 10.29 -24.81
CA SER A 70 0.31 11.56 -25.04
C SER A 70 -1.21 11.41 -24.97
N ARG A 71 -1.73 10.17 -25.06
CA ARG A 71 -3.16 9.85 -25.02
C ARG A 71 -3.66 9.37 -23.66
N LEU A 72 -2.82 9.45 -22.63
CA LEU A 72 -3.10 8.84 -21.34
C LEU A 72 -3.45 9.89 -20.28
N ARG A 73 -4.52 9.60 -19.56
CA ARG A 73 -4.91 10.29 -18.34
C ARG A 73 -4.36 9.51 -17.15
N TYR A 74 -3.40 10.13 -16.47
CA TYR A 74 -2.75 9.62 -15.26
C TYR A 74 -2.66 10.74 -14.22
N ASP A 75 -2.28 10.43 -12.98
CA ASP A 75 -2.38 11.33 -11.81
C ASP A 75 -1.82 12.75 -12.07
N TYR A 76 -0.72 12.85 -12.82
CA TYR A 76 0.05 14.10 -12.99
C TYR A 76 -0.39 14.93 -14.21
N PRO A 77 -0.42 16.28 -14.12
CA PRO A 77 0.09 17.08 -13.01
C PRO A 77 -0.83 17.04 -11.79
N LEU A 78 -0.23 17.13 -10.61
CA LEU A 78 -0.93 17.27 -9.35
C LEU A 78 -1.22 18.75 -9.08
N PHE A 79 -2.42 19.06 -8.60
CA PHE A 79 -2.67 20.32 -7.91
C PHE A 79 -2.12 20.21 -6.49
N LEU A 80 -1.30 21.19 -6.08
CA LEU A 80 -0.74 21.34 -4.75
C LEU A 80 -1.50 22.45 -4.02
N TYR A 81 -2.12 22.13 -2.88
CA TYR A 81 -2.86 23.11 -2.08
C TYR A 81 -1.91 24.04 -1.30
N PRO A 82 -2.20 25.35 -1.18
CA PRO A 82 -1.42 26.26 -0.34
C PRO A 82 -1.52 25.88 1.15
N VAL A 83 -0.55 26.34 1.95
CA VAL A 83 -0.56 26.10 3.41
C VAL A 83 -1.74 26.83 4.06
N ALA A 84 -2.57 26.09 4.80
CA ALA A 84 -3.79 26.62 5.41
C ALA A 84 -3.49 27.55 6.61
N GLU A 85 -4.12 28.73 6.63
CA GLU A 85 -3.94 29.72 7.70
C GLU A 85 -4.36 29.21 9.09
N ASN A 86 -5.30 28.26 9.14
CA ASN A 86 -5.90 27.74 10.38
C ASN A 86 -5.00 26.76 11.16
N GLY A 87 -3.81 26.41 10.65
CA GLY A 87 -2.77 25.68 11.38
C GLY A 87 -3.11 24.28 11.89
N GLN A 88 -4.14 23.64 11.31
CA GLN A 88 -4.40 22.21 11.47
C GLN A 88 -3.47 21.41 10.54
N ALA A 89 -3.11 20.19 10.95
CA ALA A 89 -2.25 19.33 10.13
C ALA A 89 -3.09 18.68 9.01
N ALA A 90 -2.83 19.07 7.76
CA ALA A 90 -3.50 18.55 6.58
C ALA A 90 -3.21 17.05 6.34
N GLU A 91 -4.24 16.30 5.94
CA GLU A 91 -4.11 14.92 5.48
C GLU A 91 -3.46 14.84 4.07
N ALA A 92 -3.00 13.65 3.67
CA ALA A 92 -2.31 13.47 2.39
C ALA A 92 -3.13 13.92 1.17
N ALA A 93 -4.45 13.70 1.19
CA ALA A 93 -5.40 14.12 0.16
C ALA A 93 -5.76 15.63 0.21
N GLU A 94 -5.38 16.33 1.28
CA GLU A 94 -5.52 17.79 1.43
C GLU A 94 -4.22 18.52 1.03
N LEU A 95 -3.08 17.81 0.97
CA LEU A 95 -1.81 18.36 0.49
C LEU A 95 -1.77 18.46 -1.04
N ALA A 96 -2.22 17.42 -1.75
CA ALA A 96 -2.25 17.38 -3.20
C ALA A 96 -3.34 16.44 -3.76
N LYS A 97 -3.79 16.70 -4.99
CA LYS A 97 -4.71 15.83 -5.75
C LYS A 97 -4.37 15.81 -7.25
N PRO A 98 -4.79 14.80 -8.02
CA PRO A 98 -4.74 14.84 -9.49
C PRO A 98 -5.49 16.05 -10.07
N LEU A 99 -4.93 16.72 -11.08
CA LEU A 99 -5.58 17.86 -11.73
C LEU A 99 -7.00 17.54 -12.23
N SER A 100 -7.19 16.34 -12.79
CA SER A 100 -8.49 15.81 -13.24
C SER A 100 -9.56 15.83 -12.15
N GLN A 101 -9.20 15.32 -10.97
CA GLN A 101 -10.08 15.27 -9.80
C GLN A 101 -10.34 16.68 -9.27
N PHE A 102 -9.27 17.45 -9.03
CA PHE A 102 -9.34 18.83 -8.52
C PHE A 102 -10.26 19.71 -9.37
N LEU A 103 -10.11 19.68 -10.70
CA LEU A 103 -10.97 20.45 -11.59
C LEU A 103 -12.44 20.00 -11.54
N SER A 104 -12.70 18.70 -11.42
CA SER A 104 -14.07 18.17 -11.34
C SER A 104 -14.77 18.52 -10.02
N GLU A 105 -14.09 18.36 -8.89
CA GLU A 105 -14.59 18.72 -7.55
C GLU A 105 -14.85 20.24 -7.45
N THR A 106 -13.92 21.06 -7.96
CA THR A 106 -14.05 22.52 -7.94
C THR A 106 -15.18 23.00 -8.86
N LEU A 107 -15.34 22.41 -10.04
CA LEU A 107 -16.41 22.82 -10.96
C LEU A 107 -17.81 22.39 -10.48
N GLU A 108 -17.93 21.25 -9.79
CA GLU A 108 -19.22 20.81 -9.24
C GLU A 108 -19.60 21.59 -7.96
N SER A 109 -18.64 22.09 -7.18
CA SER A 109 -18.93 22.99 -6.05
C SER A 109 -19.33 24.41 -6.50
N VAL A 110 -18.72 24.93 -7.56
CA VAL A 110 -19.03 26.24 -8.17
C VAL A 110 -20.35 26.21 -8.95
N ALA A 111 -20.61 25.13 -9.69
CA ALA A 111 -21.73 25.02 -10.63
C ALA A 111 -22.46 23.67 -10.49
N PRO A 112 -23.11 23.38 -9.36
CA PRO A 112 -23.72 22.07 -9.10
C PRO A 112 -24.85 21.74 -10.09
N GLY A 113 -24.91 20.49 -10.54
CA GLY A 113 -25.92 19.97 -11.48
C GLY A 113 -25.54 20.10 -12.96
N ALA A 114 -26.20 19.31 -13.82
CA ALA A 114 -25.78 19.11 -15.21
C ALA A 114 -25.97 20.31 -16.16
N ASP A 115 -26.98 21.16 -15.92
CA ASP A 115 -27.27 22.32 -16.78
C ASP A 115 -26.43 23.57 -16.43
N ASN A 116 -25.83 23.61 -15.24
CA ASN A 116 -25.01 24.73 -14.77
C ASN A 116 -23.58 24.64 -15.32
N ALA A 117 -23.04 25.79 -15.75
CA ALA A 117 -21.73 25.93 -16.41
C ALA A 117 -21.49 24.93 -17.56
N ARG A 118 -22.55 24.52 -18.27
CA ARG A 118 -22.51 23.40 -19.22
C ARG A 118 -21.42 23.54 -20.29
N ILE A 119 -21.21 24.73 -20.86
CA ILE A 119 -20.18 24.96 -21.89
C ILE A 119 -18.78 24.69 -21.32
N LEU A 120 -18.54 25.01 -20.05
CA LEU A 120 -17.29 24.73 -19.34
C LEU A 120 -17.17 23.24 -19.00
N LYS A 121 -18.24 22.59 -18.52
CA LYS A 121 -18.27 21.13 -18.29
C LYS A 121 -17.99 20.33 -19.57
N ASP A 122 -18.66 20.67 -20.67
CA ASP A 122 -18.49 20.06 -22.00
C ASP A 122 -17.06 20.25 -22.58
N ASN A 123 -16.27 21.22 -22.09
CA ASN A 123 -14.90 21.50 -22.56
C ASN A 123 -13.80 21.26 -21.52
N LEU A 124 -14.12 20.81 -20.29
CA LEU A 124 -13.14 20.59 -19.22
C LEU A 124 -11.97 19.67 -19.64
N PRO A 125 -12.16 18.58 -20.42
CA PRO A 125 -11.04 17.75 -20.90
C PRO A 125 -10.04 18.51 -21.81
N ARG A 126 -10.48 19.56 -22.51
CA ARG A 126 -9.59 20.40 -23.33
C ARG A 126 -8.69 21.27 -22.45
N ILE A 127 -9.24 21.82 -21.37
CA ILE A 127 -8.49 22.58 -20.36
C ILE A 127 -7.45 21.65 -19.69
N GLU A 128 -7.87 20.45 -19.28
CA GLU A 128 -6.99 19.45 -18.67
C GLU A 128 -5.84 19.05 -19.63
N GLN A 129 -6.14 18.80 -20.91
CA GLN A 129 -5.13 18.49 -21.92
C GLN A 129 -4.18 19.67 -22.17
N ALA A 130 -4.70 20.90 -22.23
CA ALA A 130 -3.89 22.10 -22.43
C ALA A 130 -2.94 22.34 -21.24
N LEU A 131 -3.41 22.15 -20.00
CA LEU A 131 -2.58 22.22 -18.79
C LEU A 131 -1.51 21.12 -18.78
N ARG A 132 -1.88 19.86 -19.03
CA ARG A 132 -0.96 18.71 -19.14
C ARG A 132 0.15 18.96 -20.17
N GLN A 133 -0.16 19.62 -21.29
CA GLN A 133 0.81 19.94 -22.33
C GLN A 133 1.62 21.21 -22.03
N ALA A 134 1.06 22.19 -21.32
CA ALA A 134 1.77 23.39 -20.91
C ALA A 134 2.83 23.07 -19.84
N THR A 135 2.49 22.30 -18.80
CA THR A 135 3.40 21.97 -17.70
C THR A 135 4.34 20.79 -18.00
N LYS A 136 4.34 20.26 -19.23
CA LYS A 136 4.94 18.95 -19.54
C LYS A 136 6.45 18.91 -19.29
N ASP A 137 7.13 19.99 -19.66
CA ASP A 137 8.60 20.08 -19.65
C ASP A 137 9.13 20.88 -18.44
N ASP A 138 8.25 21.31 -17.53
CA ASP A 138 8.58 21.96 -16.26
C ASP A 138 8.95 20.92 -15.19
N GLU A 139 10.14 21.01 -14.60
CA GLU A 139 10.53 20.11 -13.49
C GLU A 139 10.03 20.59 -12.11
N ALA A 140 9.63 21.86 -11.97
CA ALA A 140 9.24 22.50 -10.71
C ALA A 140 7.75 22.93 -10.69
N PRO A 141 7.15 23.20 -9.51
CA PRO A 141 5.74 23.61 -9.41
C PRO A 141 5.43 24.98 -10.05
N VAL A 142 4.43 25.03 -10.92
CA VAL A 142 3.98 26.23 -11.65
C VAL A 142 2.71 26.81 -11.01
N PRO A 143 2.54 28.14 -10.83
CA PRO A 143 1.30 28.71 -10.29
C PRO A 143 0.04 28.35 -11.11
N ALA A 144 -0.97 27.78 -10.45
CA ALA A 144 -2.13 27.19 -11.13
C ALA A 144 -3.07 28.26 -11.74
N ARG A 145 -3.45 29.27 -10.94
CA ARG A 145 -4.45 30.28 -11.29
C ARG A 145 -4.06 31.10 -12.54
N PRO A 146 -2.82 31.64 -12.68
CA PRO A 146 -2.42 32.37 -13.88
C PRO A 146 -2.38 31.51 -15.14
N LEU A 147 -1.92 30.26 -15.02
CA LEU A 147 -1.82 29.34 -16.17
C LEU A 147 -3.21 28.91 -16.66
N LEU A 148 -4.14 28.61 -15.73
CA LEU A 148 -5.53 28.31 -16.10
C LEU A 148 -6.20 29.52 -16.76
N GLN A 149 -5.99 30.74 -16.26
CA GLN A 149 -6.54 31.95 -16.88
C GLN A 149 -6.06 32.09 -18.33
N GLN A 150 -4.74 32.02 -18.56
CA GLN A 150 -4.14 32.14 -19.89
C GLN A 150 -4.71 31.10 -20.87
N LEU A 151 -4.86 29.85 -20.44
CA LEU A 151 -5.37 28.77 -21.28
C LEU A 151 -6.90 28.83 -21.46
N GLY A 152 -7.64 29.33 -20.47
CA GLY A 152 -9.07 29.60 -20.56
C GLY A 152 -9.39 30.69 -21.59
N GLU A 153 -8.67 31.82 -21.53
CA GLU A 153 -8.79 32.91 -22.52
C GLU A 153 -8.48 32.42 -23.94
N GLN A 154 -7.46 31.57 -24.11
CA GLN A 154 -7.14 30.94 -25.39
C GLN A 154 -8.24 29.97 -25.85
N MET A 155 -8.82 29.19 -24.95
CA MET A 155 -9.92 28.27 -25.27
C MET A 155 -11.18 29.01 -25.74
N VAL A 156 -11.57 30.10 -25.07
CA VAL A 156 -12.71 30.94 -25.49
C VAL A 156 -12.50 31.46 -26.92
N GLN A 157 -11.29 31.94 -27.23
CA GLN A 157 -10.94 32.41 -28.58
C GLN A 157 -10.96 31.28 -29.63
N GLN A 158 -10.52 30.07 -29.27
CA GLN A 158 -10.49 28.91 -30.18
C GLN A 158 -11.87 28.30 -30.45
N LEU A 159 -12.82 28.41 -29.52
CA LEU A 159 -14.16 27.84 -29.68
C LEU A 159 -15.06 28.63 -30.63
N GLY A 160 -14.77 29.92 -30.87
CA GLY A 160 -15.44 30.74 -31.90
C GLY A 160 -16.96 30.89 -31.70
N LEU A 161 -17.41 30.92 -30.44
CA LEU A 161 -18.83 31.00 -30.07
C LEU A 161 -19.43 32.38 -30.39
N ASP A 162 -20.76 32.49 -30.30
CA ASP A 162 -21.44 33.79 -30.33
C ASP A 162 -21.10 34.65 -29.09
N SER A 163 -21.48 35.94 -29.12
CA SER A 163 -21.18 36.89 -28.03
C SER A 163 -21.69 36.46 -26.67
N ASP A 164 -22.87 35.87 -26.62
CA ASP A 164 -23.62 35.63 -25.39
C ASP A 164 -23.16 34.31 -24.76
N SER A 165 -22.89 33.30 -25.59
CA SER A 165 -22.24 32.04 -25.19
C SER A 165 -20.78 32.26 -24.78
N SER A 166 -20.04 33.14 -25.47
CA SER A 166 -18.67 33.50 -25.10
C SER A 166 -18.61 34.21 -23.75
N ALA A 167 -19.51 35.18 -23.52
CA ALA A 167 -19.59 35.89 -22.24
C ALA A 167 -19.88 34.92 -21.08
N ARG A 168 -20.87 34.04 -21.21
CA ARG A 168 -21.18 33.03 -20.18
C ARG A 168 -20.00 32.09 -19.89
N LEU A 169 -19.29 31.65 -20.92
CA LEU A 169 -18.11 30.80 -20.73
C LEU A 169 -16.98 31.54 -20.00
N SER A 170 -16.77 32.83 -20.28
CA SER A 170 -15.85 33.67 -19.51
C SER A 170 -16.31 33.87 -18.07
N ASP A 171 -17.58 34.17 -17.82
CA ASP A 171 -18.15 34.32 -16.48
C ASP A 171 -18.00 33.02 -15.65
N ASP A 172 -18.21 31.85 -16.29
CA ASP A 172 -18.06 30.54 -15.64
C ASP A 172 -16.58 30.17 -15.40
N LEU A 173 -15.67 30.57 -16.29
CA LEU A 173 -14.22 30.46 -16.09
C LEU A 173 -13.72 31.38 -14.95
N GLU A 174 -14.27 32.59 -14.83
CA GLU A 174 -13.92 33.53 -13.76
C GLU A 174 -14.31 32.96 -12.38
N LYS A 175 -15.52 32.41 -12.24
CA LYS A 175 -15.94 31.71 -11.00
C LYS A 175 -15.04 30.50 -10.67
N LEU A 176 -14.62 29.73 -11.68
CA LEU A 176 -13.67 28.63 -11.49
C LEU A 176 -12.29 29.16 -11.03
N LEU A 177 -11.85 30.31 -11.54
CA LEU A 177 -10.61 30.98 -11.12
C LEU A 177 -10.72 31.61 -9.73
N GLU A 178 -11.90 32.05 -9.29
CA GLU A 178 -12.16 32.52 -7.92
C GLU A 178 -12.19 31.39 -6.88
N ALA A 179 -12.60 30.19 -7.29
CA ALA A 179 -12.67 29.02 -6.41
C ALA A 179 -11.32 28.28 -6.21
N ILE A 180 -10.30 28.61 -7.00
CA ILE A 180 -8.95 28.06 -6.83
C ILE A 180 -8.24 28.79 -5.67
N PRO A 181 -7.76 28.07 -4.63
CA PRO A 181 -7.01 28.67 -3.53
C PRO A 181 -5.79 29.49 -4.01
N ASP A 182 -5.67 30.71 -3.50
CA ASP A 182 -4.54 31.58 -3.83
C ASP A 182 -3.21 30.96 -3.32
N GLY A 183 -2.21 30.95 -4.19
CA GLY A 183 -0.95 30.23 -3.97
C GLY A 183 -0.97 28.76 -4.40
N GLY A 184 -2.09 28.20 -4.88
CA GLY A 184 -2.14 26.85 -5.44
C GLY A 184 -1.24 26.66 -6.66
N GLN A 185 -0.58 25.50 -6.75
CA GLN A 185 0.41 25.19 -7.80
C GLN A 185 0.09 23.90 -8.55
N LEU A 186 0.72 23.69 -9.71
CA LEU A 186 0.67 22.48 -10.51
C LEU A 186 2.07 21.87 -10.61
N LEU A 187 2.21 20.59 -10.24
CA LEU A 187 3.46 19.83 -10.34
C LEU A 187 3.33 18.72 -11.37
N ALA A 188 4.12 18.77 -12.44
CA ALA A 188 4.19 17.73 -13.46
C ALA A 188 5.10 16.55 -13.03
N TYR A 189 5.03 15.43 -13.77
CA TYR A 189 5.92 14.29 -13.53
C TYR A 189 7.29 14.51 -14.20
N GLY A 190 8.06 15.46 -13.65
CA GLY A 190 9.45 15.71 -14.02
C GLY A 190 10.42 14.67 -13.45
N ARG A 191 11.70 15.01 -13.37
CA ARG A 191 12.73 14.13 -12.78
C ARG A 191 12.75 14.15 -11.25
N HIS A 192 12.26 15.24 -10.64
CA HIS A 192 12.39 15.53 -9.21
C HIS A 192 11.06 15.67 -8.41
N PRO A 193 9.89 15.12 -8.82
CA PRO A 193 8.61 15.41 -8.16
C PRO A 193 8.58 14.99 -6.68
N ALA A 194 9.31 13.93 -6.29
CA ALA A 194 9.41 13.52 -4.90
C ALA A 194 10.12 14.55 -3.99
N ILE A 195 11.04 15.35 -4.53
CA ILE A 195 11.71 16.41 -3.76
C ILE A 195 10.75 17.58 -3.54
N HIS A 196 10.02 18.00 -4.57
CA HIS A 196 9.01 19.06 -4.44
C HIS A 196 7.86 18.64 -3.52
N LEU A 197 7.40 17.38 -3.58
CA LEU A 197 6.40 16.85 -2.64
C LEU A 197 6.91 16.77 -1.19
N LEU A 198 8.20 16.46 -0.97
CA LEU A 198 8.81 16.50 0.37
C LEU A 198 8.87 17.94 0.91
N ILE A 199 9.34 18.90 0.10
CA ILE A 199 9.33 20.33 0.44
C ILE A 199 7.91 20.81 0.77
N HIS A 200 6.90 20.33 0.04
CA HIS A 200 5.49 20.65 0.24
C HIS A 200 4.99 20.19 1.62
N VAL A 201 5.23 18.91 1.98
CA VAL A 201 4.94 18.36 3.32
C VAL A 201 5.62 19.19 4.41
N ILE A 202 6.90 19.53 4.22
CA ILE A 202 7.66 20.31 5.20
C ILE A 202 7.09 21.74 5.35
N ARG A 203 6.73 22.43 4.27
CA ARG A 203 6.11 23.77 4.33
C ARG A 203 4.77 23.73 5.08
N HIS A 204 3.89 22.78 4.75
CA HIS A 204 2.60 22.60 5.42
C HIS A 204 2.74 22.29 6.92
N GLN A 205 3.76 21.51 7.30
CA GLN A 205 3.96 21.14 8.70
C GLN A 205 4.73 22.17 9.54
N VAL A 206 5.74 22.83 8.99
CA VAL A 206 6.65 23.70 9.75
C VAL A 206 6.13 25.13 9.89
N ILE A 207 5.52 25.70 8.84
CA ILE A 207 5.08 27.11 8.87
C ILE A 207 4.05 27.38 9.98
N PRO A 208 2.99 26.57 10.17
CA PRO A 208 2.03 26.82 11.26
C PRO A 208 2.61 26.60 12.66
N ARG A 209 3.49 25.59 12.82
CA ARG A 209 4.19 25.32 14.09
C ARG A 209 5.07 26.49 14.48
N GLN A 210 5.82 27.06 13.53
CA GLN A 210 6.64 28.26 13.76
C GLN A 210 5.78 29.48 14.13
N ALA A 211 4.63 29.68 13.49
CA ALA A 211 3.70 30.77 13.84
C ALA A 211 3.18 30.64 15.29
N GLN A 212 2.72 29.45 15.68
CA GLN A 212 2.27 29.15 17.05
C GLN A 212 3.39 29.37 18.08
N PHE A 213 4.63 28.96 17.76
CA PHE A 213 5.78 29.19 18.63
C PHE A 213 6.13 30.68 18.78
N GLN A 214 5.99 31.50 17.72
CA GLN A 214 6.18 32.95 17.82
C GLN A 214 5.14 33.63 18.71
N GLU A 215 3.89 33.15 18.71
CA GLU A 215 2.85 33.65 19.61
C GLU A 215 3.20 33.34 21.07
N GLN A 216 3.56 32.09 21.37
CA GLN A 216 4.01 31.66 22.71
C GLN A 216 5.22 32.45 23.21
N LEU A 217 6.23 32.69 22.36
CA LEU A 217 7.38 33.51 22.73
C LEU A 217 6.98 34.97 23.03
N GLN A 218 6.04 35.55 22.28
CA GLN A 218 5.53 36.90 22.55
C GLN A 218 4.79 36.98 23.89
N GLU A 219 3.96 35.99 24.23
CA GLU A 219 3.30 35.90 25.53
C GLU A 219 4.33 35.81 26.68
N GLN A 220 5.36 34.98 26.54
CA GLN A 220 6.42 34.82 27.55
C GLN A 220 7.28 36.09 27.70
N ILE A 221 7.64 36.76 26.60
CA ILE A 221 8.33 38.07 26.60
C ILE A 221 7.51 39.12 27.35
N LEU A 222 6.18 39.14 27.17
CA LEU A 222 5.27 40.02 27.90
C LEU A 222 5.15 39.62 29.37
N GLY A 223 5.09 38.32 29.68
CA GLY A 223 5.04 37.78 31.05
C GLY A 223 6.25 38.16 31.89
N LEU A 224 7.47 37.85 31.43
CA LEU A 224 8.71 38.25 32.10
C LEU A 224 8.86 39.78 32.17
N GLY A 225 8.41 40.50 31.14
CA GLY A 225 8.35 41.96 31.14
C GLY A 225 7.47 42.52 32.28
N ARG A 226 6.32 41.89 32.55
CA ARG A 226 5.43 42.24 33.68
C ARG A 226 6.10 41.94 35.03
N LEU A 227 6.71 40.75 35.19
CA LEU A 227 7.43 40.40 36.43
C LEU A 227 8.52 41.42 36.79
N LEU A 228 9.38 41.78 35.84
CA LEU A 228 10.44 42.76 36.06
C LEU A 228 9.91 44.18 36.32
N ASN A 229 8.75 44.55 35.80
CA ASN A 229 8.15 45.85 36.07
C ASN A 229 7.49 45.91 37.46
N ILE A 230 6.76 44.86 37.87
CA ILE A 230 6.23 44.72 39.24
C ILE A 230 7.38 44.78 40.27
N GLU A 231 8.53 44.18 39.96
CA GLU A 231 9.70 44.24 40.83
C GLU A 231 10.36 45.63 40.89
N LYS A 232 10.35 46.40 39.79
CA LYS A 232 10.77 47.82 39.81
C LYS A 232 9.83 48.68 40.65
N GLU A 233 8.52 48.45 40.58
CA GLU A 233 7.52 49.16 41.38
C GLU A 233 7.66 48.87 42.88
N LYS A 234 8.02 47.63 43.26
CA LYS A 234 8.36 47.26 44.65
C LYS A 234 9.67 47.90 45.15
N SER A 235 10.59 48.28 44.26
CA SER A 235 11.91 48.80 44.62
C SER A 235 11.86 50.23 45.18
N ASP A 236 12.85 50.62 45.98
CA ASP A 236 12.98 51.97 46.54
C ASP A 236 13.20 53.06 45.47
N SER A 237 13.47 52.67 44.21
CA SER A 237 13.43 53.55 43.04
C SER A 237 12.00 53.90 42.61
N GLY A 238 11.09 52.91 42.61
CA GLY A 238 9.68 53.08 42.24
C GLY A 238 8.87 53.85 43.28
N ARG A 239 9.24 53.73 44.56
CA ARG A 239 8.61 54.43 45.70
C ARG A 239 8.84 55.95 45.73
N LYS A 240 9.70 56.49 44.87
CA LYS A 240 10.04 57.92 44.86
C LYS A 240 8.90 58.79 44.31
N PRO A 241 8.66 59.99 44.87
CA PRO A 241 7.57 60.87 44.43
C PRO A 241 7.59 61.25 42.94
N GLU A 242 8.73 61.18 42.27
CA GLU A 242 8.88 61.52 40.85
C GLU A 242 8.23 60.47 39.94
N HIS A 243 8.55 59.18 40.11
CA HIS A 243 7.93 58.09 39.33
C HIS A 243 6.47 57.81 39.73
N LEU A 244 6.11 57.97 41.02
CA LEU A 244 4.69 57.89 41.43
C LEU A 244 3.82 58.91 40.70
N LYS A 245 4.37 60.08 40.35
CA LYS A 245 3.67 61.14 39.61
C LYS A 245 3.48 60.81 38.13
N GLU A 246 4.37 60.01 37.54
CA GLU A 246 4.22 59.46 36.19
C GLU A 246 3.20 58.31 36.17
N SER A 247 3.30 57.38 37.13
CA SER A 247 2.41 56.21 37.26
C SER A 247 0.93 56.59 37.45
N VAL A 248 0.64 57.62 38.25
CA VAL A 248 -0.74 58.12 38.48
C VAL A 248 -1.25 59.01 37.32
N GLY A 249 -0.38 59.39 36.39
CA GLY A 249 -0.73 60.13 35.17
C GLY A 249 -1.48 61.43 35.42
N GLY A 250 -2.47 61.74 34.57
CA GLY A 250 -3.26 62.98 34.63
C GLY A 250 -4.03 63.20 35.94
N SER A 251 -4.21 62.17 36.76
CA SER A 251 -4.87 62.24 38.07
C SER A 251 -3.96 62.70 39.20
N ALA A 252 -2.65 62.88 38.96
CA ALA A 252 -1.66 63.22 39.99
C ALA A 252 -1.87 64.60 40.67
N ALA A 253 -2.81 65.41 40.20
CA ALA A 253 -3.26 66.64 40.86
C ALA A 253 -4.28 66.41 42.00
N LEU A 254 -4.82 65.18 42.15
CA LEU A 254 -5.84 64.83 43.14
C LEU A 254 -5.30 64.08 44.37
N PHE A 255 -4.00 63.76 44.40
CA PHE A 255 -3.34 62.97 45.45
C PHE A 255 -2.08 63.67 45.96
N ASP A 256 -1.81 63.62 47.26
CA ASP A 256 -0.50 63.97 47.80
C ASP A 256 0.48 62.82 47.58
N VAL A 257 1.32 62.97 46.56
CA VAL A 257 2.30 61.96 46.13
C VAL A 257 3.37 61.71 47.21
N ASN A 258 3.66 62.68 48.09
CA ASN A 258 4.60 62.47 49.20
C ASN A 258 3.96 61.65 50.33
N ALA A 259 2.68 61.91 50.64
CA ALA A 259 1.93 61.11 51.60
C ALA A 259 1.75 59.66 51.11
N LEU A 260 1.51 59.46 49.80
CA LEU A 260 1.42 58.13 49.20
C LEU A 260 2.75 57.34 49.35
N SER A 261 3.88 57.99 49.06
CA SER A 261 5.24 57.44 49.23
C SER A 261 5.48 56.99 50.68
N GLN A 262 5.16 57.84 51.67
CA GLN A 262 5.29 57.52 53.10
C GLN A 262 4.39 56.37 53.58
N VAL A 263 3.22 56.16 52.95
CA VAL A 263 2.36 55.00 53.27
C VAL A 263 2.93 53.71 52.67
N MET A 264 3.55 53.77 51.48
CA MET A 264 4.21 52.62 50.84
C MET A 264 5.50 52.18 51.55
N ASP A 265 6.24 53.09 52.18
CA ASP A 265 7.39 52.75 53.05
C ASP A 265 7.01 51.84 54.24
N HIS A 266 5.73 51.81 54.63
CA HIS A 266 5.23 50.96 55.70
C HIS A 266 4.64 49.61 55.22
N SER A 267 4.52 49.37 53.90
CA SER A 267 3.99 48.10 53.38
C SER A 267 5.07 47.01 53.28
N GLN A 268 5.48 46.45 54.42
CA GLN A 268 6.45 45.32 54.51
C GLN A 268 5.91 43.97 54.00
N GLY A 269 4.79 43.95 53.26
CA GLY A 269 4.09 42.71 52.87
C GLY A 269 4.63 42.02 51.61
N SER A 270 5.38 42.71 50.75
CA SER A 270 5.91 42.14 49.51
C SER A 270 7.38 41.75 49.64
N VAL A 271 7.66 40.44 49.72
CA VAL A 271 9.01 39.92 49.52
C VAL A 271 9.48 40.29 48.11
N GLY A 272 10.68 40.85 48.01
CA GLY A 272 11.33 41.20 46.73
C GLY A 272 11.96 39.97 46.06
N MET A 273 12.12 40.04 44.75
CA MET A 273 12.78 39.01 43.95
C MET A 273 14.26 38.87 44.37
N SER A 274 14.75 37.62 44.51
CA SER A 274 16.17 37.38 44.77
C SER A 274 17.03 37.86 43.59
N ALA A 275 18.30 38.18 43.85
CA ALA A 275 19.22 38.64 42.80
C ALA A 275 19.36 37.59 41.68
N GLU A 276 19.55 36.33 42.06
CA GLU A 276 19.66 35.17 41.17
C GLU A 276 18.41 34.99 40.29
N ARG A 277 17.20 35.10 40.88
CA ARG A 277 15.94 35.03 40.12
C ARG A 277 15.80 36.21 39.15
N ARG A 278 16.18 37.42 39.57
CA ARG A 278 16.12 38.61 38.72
C ARG A 278 17.10 38.52 37.54
N GLU A 279 18.31 38.01 37.78
CA GLU A 279 19.31 37.75 36.75
C GLU A 279 18.81 36.71 35.75
N ARG A 280 18.33 35.55 36.21
CA ARG A 280 17.75 34.49 35.37
C ARG A 280 16.57 34.97 34.52
N VAL A 281 15.62 35.71 35.12
CA VAL A 281 14.48 36.30 34.40
C VAL A 281 14.94 37.33 33.35
N GLN A 282 15.97 38.13 33.66
CA GLN A 282 16.52 39.09 32.70
C GLN A 282 17.23 38.39 31.54
N THR A 283 18.09 37.41 31.80
CA THR A 283 18.82 36.65 30.77
C THR A 283 17.86 35.88 29.85
N ALA A 284 16.81 35.25 30.40
CA ALA A 284 15.78 34.62 29.58
C ALA A 284 15.06 35.63 28.68
N LEU A 285 14.65 36.79 29.22
CA LEU A 285 13.99 37.86 28.47
C LEU A 285 14.89 38.49 27.39
N GLU A 286 16.21 38.54 27.62
CA GLU A 286 17.19 39.01 26.63
C GLU A 286 17.33 38.00 25.49
N ILE A 287 17.54 36.71 25.78
CA ILE A 287 17.63 35.64 24.77
C ILE A 287 16.37 35.59 23.89
N LEU A 288 15.18 35.63 24.49
CA LEU A 288 13.91 35.59 23.74
C LEU A 288 13.69 36.84 22.87
N LYS A 289 14.21 38.01 23.26
CA LYS A 289 14.15 39.24 22.45
C LYS A 289 15.21 39.33 21.36
N GLU A 290 16.35 38.69 21.56
CA GLU A 290 17.41 38.58 20.54
C GLU A 290 17.10 37.49 19.50
N TYR A 291 16.29 36.48 19.85
CA TYR A 291 15.87 35.43 18.93
C TYR A 291 15.28 36.00 17.63
N ARG A 292 15.84 35.58 16.51
CA ARG A 292 15.27 35.79 15.18
C ARG A 292 15.01 34.41 14.58
N GLN A 293 13.79 34.24 14.08
CA GLN A 293 13.44 33.09 13.27
C GLN A 293 14.32 33.08 12.02
N GLU A 294 14.79 31.90 11.65
CA GLU A 294 15.50 31.72 10.40
C GLU A 294 14.46 31.50 9.29
N PRO A 295 14.59 32.14 8.10
CA PRO A 295 13.66 31.89 7.00
C PRO A 295 13.82 30.48 6.41
N THR A 296 14.97 29.83 6.63
CA THR A 296 15.24 28.46 6.19
C THR A 296 14.37 27.46 6.96
N LEU A 297 13.37 26.92 6.28
CA LEU A 297 12.53 25.80 6.73
C LEU A 297 13.24 24.47 6.50
N VAL A 298 14.05 24.39 5.43
CA VAL A 298 14.62 23.13 4.93
C VAL A 298 16.00 23.30 4.32
N ARG A 299 16.90 22.35 4.64
CA ARG A 299 18.28 22.25 4.12
C ARG A 299 18.48 20.94 3.39
N PHE A 300 18.76 21.01 2.10
CA PHE A 300 19.10 19.83 1.30
C PHE A 300 20.60 19.76 1.07
N VAL A 301 21.23 18.74 1.66
CA VAL A 301 22.64 18.43 1.48
C VAL A 301 22.78 17.46 0.33
N HIS A 302 23.55 17.80 -0.70
CA HIS A 302 23.64 16.99 -1.91
C HIS A 302 25.00 17.05 -2.60
N LEU A 303 25.24 16.08 -3.50
CA LEU A 303 26.43 16.02 -4.33
C LEU A 303 26.35 17.05 -5.47
N LYS A 304 27.48 17.28 -6.14
CA LYS A 304 27.63 18.18 -7.31
C LYS A 304 26.93 17.68 -8.60
N ASP A 305 26.20 16.57 -8.55
CA ASP A 305 25.48 15.99 -9.70
C ASP A 305 24.04 16.53 -9.84
N LEU A 306 23.43 17.04 -8.76
CA LEU A 306 22.21 17.82 -8.83
C LEU A 306 22.53 19.24 -9.31
N ASP A 307 21.73 19.73 -10.25
CA ASP A 307 21.77 21.13 -10.67
C ASP A 307 21.13 22.02 -9.61
N ASN A 308 21.90 22.96 -9.04
CA ASN A 308 21.42 23.88 -8.01
C ASN A 308 20.22 24.74 -8.48
N THR A 309 20.00 24.89 -9.79
CA THR A 309 18.85 25.64 -10.34
C THR A 309 17.50 24.93 -10.14
N ILE A 310 17.48 23.63 -9.78
CA ILE A 310 16.25 22.92 -9.39
C ILE A 310 15.59 23.56 -8.15
N PHE A 311 16.37 24.32 -7.36
CA PHE A 311 15.95 24.83 -6.05
C PHE A 311 16.09 26.34 -5.87
N SER A 312 16.66 27.07 -6.82
CA SER A 312 17.13 28.46 -6.61
C SER A 312 16.05 29.46 -6.22
N ASP A 313 14.79 29.18 -6.56
CA ASP A 313 13.65 30.09 -6.41
C ASP A 313 12.65 29.59 -5.35
N ILE A 314 13.00 28.55 -4.58
CA ILE A 314 12.14 28.00 -3.52
C ILE A 314 12.36 28.80 -2.22
N GLU A 315 11.32 29.53 -1.80
CA GLU A 315 11.32 30.25 -0.53
C GLU A 315 11.52 29.30 0.67
N GLY A 316 12.42 29.67 1.57
CA GLY A 316 12.73 28.92 2.80
C GLY A 316 13.55 27.65 2.59
N PHE A 317 14.16 27.48 1.42
CA PHE A 317 15.05 26.38 1.08
C PHE A 317 16.52 26.81 1.08
N GLU A 318 17.42 25.93 1.50
CA GLU A 318 18.88 26.09 1.37
C GLU A 318 19.52 24.84 0.73
N SER A 319 20.30 25.02 -0.34
CA SER A 319 21.14 23.97 -0.97
C SER A 319 22.54 23.98 -0.36
N VAL A 320 23.00 22.82 0.11
CA VAL A 320 24.35 22.63 0.64
C VAL A 320 25.08 21.56 -0.16
N VAL A 321 26.03 21.98 -0.98
CA VAL A 321 26.81 21.05 -1.82
C VAL A 321 27.94 20.42 -0.98
N SER A 322 27.89 19.09 -0.78
CA SER A 322 28.90 18.32 -0.04
C SER A 322 29.27 17.03 -0.77
N ASP A 323 30.53 16.63 -0.67
CA ASP A 323 31.02 15.33 -1.16
C ASP A 323 30.71 14.17 -0.17
N ASP A 324 30.18 14.49 1.03
CA ASP A 324 29.63 13.53 2.01
C ASP A 324 28.30 14.07 2.61
N PRO A 325 27.17 13.90 1.90
CA PRO A 325 25.87 14.41 2.34
C PRO A 325 25.43 13.91 3.72
N CYS A 326 25.68 12.62 4.03
CA CYS A 326 25.28 12.04 5.31
C CYS A 326 26.00 12.69 6.50
N THR A 327 27.33 12.87 6.44
CA THR A 327 28.07 13.51 7.53
C THR A 327 27.69 14.99 7.65
N THR A 328 27.66 15.73 6.54
CA THR A 328 27.33 17.16 6.57
C THR A 328 25.89 17.43 7.04
N ALA A 329 24.92 16.56 6.73
CA ALA A 329 23.56 16.68 7.27
C ALA A 329 23.49 16.49 8.79
N GLN A 330 24.28 15.57 9.33
CA GLN A 330 24.41 15.39 10.79
C GLN A 330 24.97 16.65 11.47
N ASP A 331 26.06 17.19 10.92
CA ASP A 331 26.74 18.35 11.49
C ASP A 331 25.87 19.63 11.42
N LEU A 332 25.08 19.80 10.36
CA LEU A 332 24.13 20.92 10.23
C LEU A 332 22.98 20.82 11.25
N PHE A 333 22.42 19.62 11.46
CA PHE A 333 21.42 19.42 12.50
C PHE A 333 21.98 19.74 13.89
N ASP A 334 23.17 19.23 14.23
CA ASP A 334 23.78 19.46 15.55
C ASP A 334 24.05 20.96 15.82
N GLN A 335 24.44 21.72 14.79
CA GLN A 335 24.64 23.17 14.89
C GLN A 335 23.32 23.91 15.18
N GLU A 336 22.25 23.62 14.43
CA GLU A 336 20.95 24.28 14.60
C GLU A 336 20.24 23.88 15.88
N ALA A 337 20.31 22.60 16.25
CA ALA A 337 19.86 22.10 17.53
C ALA A 337 20.59 22.79 18.69
N ALA A 338 21.91 22.97 18.63
CA ALA A 338 22.67 23.69 19.65
C ALA A 338 22.37 25.21 19.68
N ARG A 339 21.94 25.80 18.56
CA ARG A 339 21.44 27.18 18.50
C ARG A 339 20.08 27.31 19.18
N LEU A 340 19.13 26.44 18.82
CA LEU A 340 17.76 26.46 19.33
C LEU A 340 17.64 25.99 20.78
N ALA A 341 18.53 25.12 21.26
CA ALA A 341 18.57 24.68 22.67
C ALA A 341 18.61 25.86 23.64
N LYS A 342 19.31 26.95 23.31
CA LYS A 342 19.36 28.18 24.12
C LYS A 342 18.01 28.89 24.19
N VAL A 343 17.26 28.87 23.09
CA VAL A 343 15.95 29.52 22.96
C VAL A 343 14.88 28.70 23.67
N PHE A 344 14.84 27.39 23.46
CA PHE A 344 13.92 26.48 24.16
C PHE A 344 14.22 26.42 25.67
N ALA A 345 15.50 26.47 26.08
CA ALA A 345 15.86 26.63 27.49
C ALA A 345 15.31 27.94 28.05
N ALA A 346 15.55 29.08 27.39
CA ALA A 346 15.03 30.37 27.82
C ALA A 346 13.49 30.42 27.88
N ALA A 347 12.79 29.77 26.95
CA ALA A 347 11.33 29.65 26.92
C ALA A 347 10.78 28.80 28.07
N ARG A 348 11.38 27.64 28.35
CA ARG A 348 11.00 26.78 29.48
C ARG A 348 11.32 27.45 30.83
N ILE A 349 12.47 28.13 30.96
CA ILE A 349 12.79 28.98 32.11
C ILE A 349 11.74 30.08 32.26
N ALA A 350 11.37 30.75 31.17
CA ALA A 350 10.38 31.83 31.20
C ALA A 350 9.03 31.35 31.72
N GLN A 351 8.55 30.19 31.26
CA GLN A 351 7.30 29.59 31.73
C GLN A 351 7.34 29.28 33.23
N LEU A 352 8.37 28.56 33.69
CA LEU A 352 8.56 28.20 35.10
C LEU A 352 8.70 29.44 36.03
N GLU A 353 9.24 30.55 35.51
CA GLU A 353 9.35 31.81 36.23
C GLU A 353 8.03 32.61 36.28
N ILE A 354 7.20 32.53 35.23
CA ILE A 354 5.85 33.12 35.15
C ILE A 354 4.88 32.39 36.08
N ASP A 355 4.96 31.05 36.13
CA ASP A 355 4.09 30.19 36.92
C ASP A 355 4.52 30.04 38.40
N ASP A 356 5.65 30.66 38.79
CA ASP A 356 6.28 30.58 40.12
C ASP A 356 6.75 29.18 40.55
N LEU A 357 7.05 28.32 39.56
CA LEU A 357 7.42 26.90 39.74
C LEU A 357 8.94 26.61 39.70
N TYR A 358 9.78 27.63 39.54
CA TYR A 358 11.22 27.43 39.34
C TYR A 358 12.00 27.08 40.63
N ASP A 359 12.28 25.79 40.85
CA ASP A 359 13.28 25.31 41.83
C ASP A 359 14.69 25.28 41.23
N ALA A 360 15.59 26.12 41.73
CA ALA A 360 16.98 26.20 41.28
C ALA A 360 17.79 24.90 41.53
N SER A 361 17.47 24.13 42.58
CA SER A 361 18.20 22.89 42.90
C SER A 361 17.92 21.74 41.93
N ILE A 362 16.79 21.81 41.22
CA ILE A 362 16.37 20.83 40.20
C ILE A 362 16.68 21.35 38.80
N HIS A 363 16.33 22.61 38.52
CA HIS A 363 16.35 23.15 37.17
C HIS A 363 17.72 23.65 36.72
N ASP A 364 18.52 24.30 37.57
CA ASP A 364 19.83 24.84 37.14
C ASP A 364 20.79 23.72 36.66
N PRO A 365 20.89 22.55 37.33
CA PRO A 365 21.67 21.41 36.81
C PRO A 365 21.12 20.83 35.51
N TRP A 366 19.79 20.85 35.31
CA TRP A 366 19.14 20.30 34.13
C TRP A 366 19.34 21.20 32.90
N PHE A 367 19.12 22.51 33.05
CA PHE A 367 19.36 23.51 32.00
C PHE A 367 20.86 23.62 31.63
N ALA A 368 21.78 23.38 32.57
CA ALA A 368 23.22 23.38 32.31
C ALA A 368 23.68 22.26 31.33
N SER A 369 22.88 21.21 31.15
CA SER A 369 23.13 20.12 30.19
C SER A 369 22.09 20.03 29.06
N PHE A 370 21.20 21.02 28.93
CA PHE A 370 20.07 20.95 28.00
C PHE A 370 20.53 20.97 26.54
N ASN A 371 20.16 19.92 25.80
CA ASN A 371 20.50 19.67 24.41
C ASN A 371 19.26 19.13 23.65
N TRP A 372 19.44 18.72 22.39
CA TRP A 372 18.34 18.20 21.56
C TRP A 372 17.71 16.90 22.05
N GLU A 373 18.44 16.09 22.82
CA GLU A 373 17.93 14.85 23.41
C GLU A 373 16.89 15.13 24.52
N ALA A 374 16.86 16.35 25.04
CA ALA A 374 15.90 16.85 26.03
C ALA A 374 14.74 17.66 25.43
N PHE A 375 14.70 17.85 24.10
CA PHE A 375 13.60 18.51 23.40
C PHE A 375 12.35 17.63 23.41
N SER A 376 11.18 18.27 23.47
CA SER A 376 9.91 17.62 23.15
C SER A 376 9.77 17.38 21.65
N GLN A 377 8.85 16.51 21.27
CA GLN A 377 8.50 16.28 19.86
C GLN A 377 8.16 17.59 19.13
N HIS A 378 7.44 18.52 19.79
CA HIS A 378 7.10 19.83 19.23
C HIS A 378 8.34 20.70 18.98
N GLU A 379 9.30 20.76 19.91
CA GLU A 379 10.56 21.51 19.75
C GLU A 379 11.48 20.89 18.68
N LEU A 380 11.50 19.55 18.56
CA LEU A 380 12.22 18.87 17.46
C LEU A 380 11.62 19.22 16.09
N LEU A 381 10.29 19.31 15.98
CA LEU A 381 9.56 19.70 14.77
C LEU A 381 9.64 21.20 14.44
N LEU A 382 10.30 22.01 15.28
CA LEU A 382 10.64 23.42 15.04
C LEU A 382 12.09 23.62 14.54
N VAL A 383 12.95 22.59 14.62
CA VAL A 383 14.30 22.64 14.05
C VAL A 383 14.19 22.61 12.52
N PRO A 384 14.92 23.46 11.76
CA PRO A 384 14.94 23.40 10.30
C PRO A 384 15.27 21.99 9.79
N ALA A 385 14.45 21.47 8.88
CA ALA A 385 14.54 20.10 8.44
C ALA A 385 15.80 19.88 7.59
N VAL A 386 16.62 18.88 7.93
CA VAL A 386 17.85 18.58 7.20
C VAL A 386 17.71 17.24 6.45
N ILE A 387 17.96 17.26 5.15
CA ILE A 387 17.84 16.11 4.26
C ILE A 387 19.17 15.84 3.54
N ALA A 388 19.72 14.64 3.71
CA ALA A 388 20.80 14.13 2.89
C ALA A 388 20.23 13.51 1.61
N LEU A 389 20.59 14.07 0.45
CA LEU A 389 20.31 13.48 -0.86
C LEU A 389 21.43 12.54 -1.28
N GLU A 390 21.05 11.32 -1.62
CA GLU A 390 21.98 10.25 -2.00
C GLU A 390 21.49 9.50 -3.25
N THR A 391 22.36 8.68 -3.83
CA THR A 391 21.99 7.69 -4.84
C THR A 391 22.23 6.29 -4.29
N ALA A 392 21.40 5.32 -4.65
CA ALA A 392 21.55 3.95 -4.16
C ALA A 392 22.95 3.36 -4.45
N LEU A 393 23.48 3.67 -5.64
CA LEU A 393 24.84 3.31 -6.08
C LEU A 393 25.92 3.86 -5.14
N ARG A 394 25.85 5.14 -4.75
CA ARG A 394 26.86 5.75 -3.86
C ARG A 394 26.73 5.23 -2.43
N VAL A 395 25.50 5.05 -1.92
CA VAL A 395 25.26 4.45 -0.61
C VAL A 395 25.89 3.06 -0.53
N ALA A 396 25.61 2.20 -1.51
CA ALA A 396 26.11 0.82 -1.53
C ALA A 396 27.64 0.72 -1.61
N ASN A 397 28.28 1.52 -2.48
CA ASN A 397 29.72 1.33 -2.80
C ASN A 397 30.68 2.28 -2.05
N GLN A 398 30.25 3.47 -1.63
CA GLN A 398 31.15 4.53 -1.17
C GLN A 398 30.78 5.11 0.21
N ALA A 399 29.48 5.27 0.50
CA ALA A 399 28.99 6.02 1.66
C ALA A 399 28.39 5.16 2.77
N MET A 400 28.35 3.84 2.62
CA MET A 400 27.79 2.89 3.59
C MET A 400 28.21 3.14 5.06
N PRO A 401 29.48 3.47 5.38
CA PRO A 401 29.88 3.72 6.77
C PRO A 401 29.24 4.98 7.38
N GLN A 402 29.04 6.04 6.60
CA GLN A 402 28.43 7.29 7.07
C GLN A 402 26.91 7.20 7.08
N PHE A 403 26.33 6.57 6.06
CA PHE A 403 24.91 6.20 5.99
C PHE A 403 24.47 5.39 7.22
N SER A 404 25.21 4.33 7.55
CA SER A 404 24.93 3.50 8.73
C SER A 404 25.12 4.24 10.06
N ARG A 405 26.09 5.17 10.17
CA ARG A 405 26.21 6.03 11.36
C ARG A 405 25.00 6.95 11.52
N LEU A 406 24.55 7.59 10.45
CA LEU A 406 23.42 8.52 10.47
C LEU A 406 22.11 7.80 10.84
N LEU A 407 21.87 6.61 10.28
CA LEU A 407 20.75 5.74 10.66
C LEU A 407 20.78 5.28 12.13
N ASN A 408 21.97 5.09 12.71
CA ASN A 408 22.14 4.80 14.14
C ASN A 408 22.18 6.06 15.03
N SER A 409 22.09 7.27 14.47
CA SER A 409 22.36 8.51 15.21
C SER A 409 21.20 9.05 16.05
N GLY A 410 19.99 8.53 15.83
CA GLY A 410 18.74 8.95 16.49
C GLY A 410 18.19 10.33 16.10
N ARG A 411 18.98 11.18 15.41
CA ARG A 411 18.64 12.56 15.05
C ARG A 411 17.50 12.62 14.03
N PRO A 412 16.61 13.62 14.05
CA PRO A 412 15.55 13.84 13.06
C PRO A 412 16.08 14.36 11.70
N VAL A 413 17.10 13.69 11.14
CA VAL A 413 17.65 13.95 9.81
C VAL A 413 17.06 12.95 8.83
N GLN A 414 16.62 13.41 7.66
CA GLN A 414 16.07 12.52 6.63
C GLN A 414 17.15 12.16 5.61
N ILE A 415 17.12 10.92 5.11
CA ILE A 415 18.01 10.44 4.03
C ILE A 415 17.13 10.07 2.85
N MET A 416 17.16 10.85 1.76
CA MET A 416 16.41 10.53 0.54
C MET A 416 17.35 9.93 -0.51
N VAL A 417 17.18 8.63 -0.75
CA VAL A 417 18.00 7.86 -1.68
C VAL A 417 17.23 7.70 -3.00
N ARG A 418 17.80 8.23 -4.09
CA ARG A 418 17.29 7.97 -5.45
C ARG A 418 17.66 6.55 -5.88
N VAL A 419 16.66 5.74 -6.23
CA VAL A 419 16.78 4.33 -6.62
C VAL A 419 16.42 4.15 -8.09
N LEU A 420 17.27 3.42 -8.83
CA LEU A 420 16.94 2.86 -10.14
C LEU A 420 16.55 1.40 -9.93
N ALA A 421 15.26 1.06 -10.05
CA ALA A 421 14.76 -0.27 -9.73
C ALA A 421 15.45 -1.38 -10.57
N HIS A 422 15.71 -1.11 -11.86
CA HIS A 422 16.42 -2.00 -12.81
C HIS A 422 17.95 -2.11 -12.62
N ALA A 423 18.50 -1.57 -11.54
CA ALA A 423 19.92 -1.65 -11.22
C ALA A 423 20.16 -2.42 -9.92
N ASN A 424 21.34 -3.02 -9.81
CA ASN A 424 21.86 -3.55 -8.57
C ASN A 424 22.75 -2.47 -7.92
N PRO A 425 22.38 -1.90 -6.75
CA PRO A 425 23.15 -0.82 -6.15
C PRO A 425 24.61 -1.18 -5.84
N GLY A 426 24.90 -2.45 -5.53
CA GLY A 426 26.25 -2.94 -5.18
C GLY A 426 27.15 -3.31 -6.36
N ARG A 427 26.85 -2.84 -7.57
CA ARG A 427 27.60 -3.07 -8.83
C ARG A 427 27.74 -1.76 -9.61
N ASP A 428 28.75 -1.66 -10.47
CA ASP A 428 28.90 -0.48 -11.34
C ASP A 428 27.83 -0.46 -12.46
N THR A 429 27.52 0.73 -13.00
CA THR A 429 26.41 0.90 -13.96
C THR A 429 26.58 0.18 -15.29
N GLU A 430 27.83 -0.10 -15.68
CA GLU A 430 28.20 -0.75 -16.94
C GLU A 430 28.27 -2.28 -16.83
N GLU A 431 28.14 -2.84 -15.62
CA GLU A 431 28.14 -4.27 -15.38
C GLU A 431 26.73 -4.87 -15.47
N ASP A 432 26.64 -6.19 -15.71
CA ASP A 432 25.38 -6.93 -15.61
C ASP A 432 24.84 -6.86 -14.16
N PRO A 433 23.66 -6.26 -13.93
CA PRO A 433 23.08 -6.15 -12.59
C PRO A 433 22.70 -7.51 -11.99
N PHE A 434 22.54 -8.56 -12.80
CA PHE A 434 22.08 -9.90 -12.40
C PHE A 434 23.22 -10.90 -12.18
N ALA A 435 24.47 -10.51 -12.47
CA ALA A 435 25.64 -11.34 -12.17
C ALA A 435 25.82 -11.64 -10.66
N HIS A 436 25.16 -10.86 -9.79
CA HIS A 436 25.16 -10.99 -8.33
C HIS A 436 23.77 -10.67 -7.77
N PHE A 437 23.42 -11.23 -6.59
CA PHE A 437 22.22 -10.86 -5.84
C PHE A 437 22.12 -9.34 -5.60
N ARG A 438 20.90 -8.81 -5.56
CA ARG A 438 20.67 -7.36 -5.45
C ARG A 438 20.94 -6.83 -4.04
N THR A 439 21.63 -5.68 -3.94
CA THR A 439 21.80 -4.98 -2.67
C THR A 439 20.52 -4.23 -2.29
N GLU A 440 19.64 -4.89 -1.53
CA GLU A 440 18.39 -4.29 -1.05
C GLU A 440 18.64 -3.35 0.14
N LEU A 441 18.69 -2.03 -0.14
CA LEU A 441 18.88 -0.99 0.89
C LEU A 441 17.72 -0.94 1.91
N GLY A 442 16.55 -1.50 1.58
CA GLY A 442 15.41 -1.62 2.49
C GLY A 442 15.75 -2.43 3.74
N TYR A 443 16.38 -3.60 3.58
CA TYR A 443 16.84 -4.42 4.71
C TYR A 443 17.92 -3.74 5.54
N LEU A 444 18.83 -3.01 4.89
CA LEU A 444 19.83 -2.23 5.62
C LEU A 444 19.15 -1.17 6.49
N GLY A 445 18.11 -0.50 5.98
CA GLY A 445 17.23 0.35 6.80
C GLY A 445 16.62 -0.41 7.98
N ILE A 446 15.92 -1.52 7.72
CA ILE A 446 15.19 -2.31 8.74
C ILE A 446 16.11 -2.83 9.86
N ALA A 447 17.37 -3.14 9.54
CA ALA A 447 18.37 -3.53 10.54
C ALA A 447 18.70 -2.40 11.55
N HIS A 448 18.54 -1.13 11.16
CA HIS A 448 18.75 0.04 12.01
C HIS A 448 17.46 0.37 12.79
N ARG A 449 17.18 -0.44 13.81
CA ARG A 449 15.92 -0.52 14.59
C ARG A 449 15.27 0.78 15.12
N GLN A 450 15.96 1.92 15.05
CA GLN A 450 15.43 3.22 15.48
C GLN A 450 15.02 4.15 14.32
N ALA A 451 15.40 3.82 13.08
CA ALA A 451 15.11 4.62 11.90
C ALA A 451 13.71 4.30 11.34
N VAL A 452 13.03 5.31 10.80
CA VAL A 452 11.82 5.10 9.99
C VAL A 452 12.26 4.79 8.56
N VAL A 453 11.77 3.70 7.97
CA VAL A 453 12.18 3.24 6.63
C VAL A 453 10.98 3.25 5.71
N GLY A 454 11.01 4.02 4.63
CA GLY A 454 9.96 4.06 3.60
C GLY A 454 10.52 3.70 2.23
N GLN A 455 9.90 2.72 1.55
CA GLN A 455 10.16 2.38 0.16
C GLN A 455 8.91 2.70 -0.66
N THR A 456 9.05 3.59 -1.66
CA THR A 456 7.91 4.20 -2.37
C THR A 456 8.35 4.84 -3.71
N SER A 457 7.44 5.47 -4.44
CA SER A 457 7.69 6.26 -5.65
C SER A 457 6.66 7.36 -5.84
N ALA A 458 7.04 8.45 -6.52
CA ALA A 458 6.12 9.50 -6.94
C ALA A 458 4.97 8.99 -7.84
N ALA A 459 5.11 7.82 -8.47
CA ALA A 459 4.02 7.20 -9.24
C ALA A 459 2.82 6.73 -8.40
N ARG A 460 2.86 6.83 -7.07
CA ARG A 460 1.67 6.83 -6.17
C ARG A 460 1.83 7.97 -5.16
N HIS A 461 1.37 9.15 -5.56
CA HIS A 461 1.64 10.40 -4.86
C HIS A 461 1.03 10.46 -3.44
N GLU A 462 -0.16 9.91 -3.23
CA GLU A 462 -0.84 9.84 -1.92
C GLU A 462 0.00 9.07 -0.89
N HIS A 463 0.38 7.83 -1.24
CA HIS A 463 1.24 6.97 -0.41
C HIS A 463 2.63 7.61 -0.15
N LEU A 464 3.21 8.32 -1.13
CA LEU A 464 4.44 9.09 -0.93
C LEU A 464 4.27 10.22 0.09
N LEU A 465 3.18 10.99 0.00
CA LEU A 465 2.85 12.08 0.94
C LEU A 465 2.56 11.57 2.35
N GLN A 466 1.85 10.45 2.47
CA GLN A 466 1.62 9.74 3.73
C GLN A 466 2.95 9.29 4.35
N GLN A 467 3.83 8.63 3.59
CA GLN A 467 5.13 8.19 4.11
C GLN A 467 6.02 9.34 4.59
N PHE A 468 6.09 10.45 3.84
CA PHE A 468 6.82 11.66 4.25
C PHE A 468 6.21 12.27 5.52
N THR A 469 4.88 12.38 5.60
CA THR A 469 4.17 12.91 6.77
C THR A 469 4.42 12.08 8.02
N THR A 470 4.32 10.75 7.93
CA THR A 470 4.61 9.82 9.03
C THR A 470 6.07 9.91 9.48
N ALA A 471 7.03 9.94 8.54
CA ALA A 471 8.45 9.98 8.86
C ALA A 471 8.89 11.31 9.48
N PHE A 472 8.35 12.44 9.01
CA PHE A 472 8.64 13.75 9.59
C PHE A 472 8.15 13.83 11.04
N ASN A 473 6.90 13.44 11.29
CA ASN A 473 6.30 13.46 12.62
C ASN A 473 6.94 12.47 13.62
N ALA A 474 7.65 11.45 13.14
CA ALA A 474 8.34 10.48 14.01
C ALA A 474 9.57 11.04 14.74
N THR A 475 10.11 12.20 14.33
CA THR A 475 11.25 12.89 14.98
C THR A 475 12.50 12.02 15.20
N ARG A 476 12.82 11.16 14.23
CA ARG A 476 13.93 10.20 14.22
C ARG A 476 14.62 10.21 12.85
N THR A 477 15.77 9.53 12.71
CA THR A 477 16.38 9.39 11.39
C THR A 477 15.41 8.68 10.46
N SER A 478 15.16 9.22 9.26
CA SER A 478 14.34 8.55 8.26
C SER A 478 15.13 8.16 7.01
N LEU A 479 14.71 7.08 6.37
CA LEU A 479 15.25 6.58 5.12
C LEU A 479 14.12 6.50 4.08
N HIS A 480 14.26 7.25 3.00
CA HIS A 480 13.29 7.31 1.90
C HIS A 480 13.92 6.74 0.63
N LEU A 481 13.55 5.51 0.28
CA LEU A 481 14.01 4.79 -0.91
C LEU A 481 13.04 5.06 -2.06
N ILE A 482 13.35 6.10 -2.85
CA ILE A 482 12.47 6.60 -3.90
C ILE A 482 12.87 6.01 -5.27
N ASN A 483 12.02 5.16 -5.85
CA ASN A 483 12.19 4.78 -7.26
C ASN A 483 11.78 5.95 -8.17
N ILE A 484 12.69 6.36 -9.05
CA ILE A 484 12.49 7.53 -9.94
C ILE A 484 11.97 7.16 -11.34
N GLY A 485 11.90 5.88 -11.71
CA GLY A 485 11.35 5.44 -13.01
C GLY A 485 12.15 5.86 -14.25
N MET A 486 13.31 6.51 -14.08
CA MET A 486 14.13 7.02 -15.18
C MET A 486 14.71 5.90 -16.06
N ARG A 487 14.74 6.15 -17.36
CA ARG A 487 15.38 5.32 -18.39
C ARG A 487 16.53 6.10 -19.06
N PRO A 488 17.51 5.45 -19.69
CA PRO A 488 18.50 6.12 -20.54
C PRO A 488 17.83 6.97 -21.62
N LEU A 489 18.38 8.15 -21.89
CA LEU A 489 17.85 9.08 -22.89
C LEU A 489 18.18 8.61 -24.32
N GLY A 490 17.23 8.78 -25.25
CA GLY A 490 17.51 8.70 -26.70
C GLY A 490 17.05 7.43 -27.43
N GLN A 491 16.31 6.51 -26.79
CA GLN A 491 15.77 5.30 -27.45
C GLN A 491 14.23 5.33 -27.53
N GLY A 492 13.68 4.91 -28.67
CA GLY A 492 12.37 5.32 -29.20
C GLY A 492 11.09 4.78 -28.55
N VAL A 493 11.17 4.12 -27.40
CA VAL A 493 10.03 3.46 -26.74
C VAL A 493 9.25 4.46 -25.89
N GLY A 494 8.10 4.93 -26.38
CA GLY A 494 7.33 6.09 -25.92
C GLY A 494 6.66 6.07 -24.54
N LEU A 495 7.04 5.16 -23.64
CA LEU A 495 6.54 5.13 -22.25
C LEU A 495 7.19 6.23 -21.40
N ASN A 496 6.38 6.96 -20.62
CA ASN A 496 6.86 7.99 -19.70
C ASN A 496 7.47 7.39 -18.41
N ALA A 497 8.20 8.20 -17.65
CA ALA A 497 8.84 7.75 -16.39
C ALA A 497 7.83 7.37 -15.29
N TRP A 498 6.58 7.86 -15.34
CA TRP A 498 5.51 7.48 -14.41
C TRP A 498 5.06 6.03 -14.62
N LEU A 499 4.83 5.61 -15.88
CA LEU A 499 4.50 4.22 -16.24
C LEU A 499 5.63 3.27 -15.84
N VAL A 500 6.89 3.66 -16.05
CA VAL A 500 8.06 2.85 -15.70
C VAL A 500 8.25 2.77 -14.18
N ALA A 501 7.98 3.84 -13.45
CA ALA A 501 7.95 3.82 -11.98
C ALA A 501 6.82 2.93 -11.44
N GLY A 502 5.63 2.99 -12.04
CA GLY A 502 4.50 2.12 -11.72
C GLY A 502 4.76 0.64 -12.03
N ALA A 503 5.36 0.33 -13.18
CA ALA A 503 5.71 -1.04 -13.57
C ALA A 503 6.71 -1.70 -12.60
N ALA A 504 7.57 -0.91 -11.96
CA ALA A 504 8.48 -1.42 -10.94
C ALA A 504 7.76 -1.85 -9.64
N LEU A 505 6.56 -1.33 -9.36
CA LEU A 505 5.71 -1.77 -8.25
C LEU A 505 4.95 -3.04 -8.63
N GLU A 506 4.27 -3.03 -9.78
CA GLU A 506 3.49 -4.19 -10.26
C GLU A 506 4.42 -5.43 -10.39
N GLY A 507 5.59 -5.28 -11.02
CA GLY A 507 6.58 -6.37 -11.21
C GLY A 507 7.45 -6.70 -9.99
N ARG A 508 7.03 -6.35 -8.77
CA ARG A 508 7.73 -6.58 -7.49
C ARG A 508 9.20 -6.11 -7.41
N VAL A 509 9.58 -5.13 -8.22
CA VAL A 509 10.98 -4.67 -8.38
C VAL A 509 11.39 -3.66 -7.32
N HIS A 510 10.43 -2.83 -6.92
CA HIS A 510 10.54 -1.86 -5.83
C HIS A 510 9.22 -1.89 -5.05
N PRO A 511 8.94 -2.97 -4.29
CA PRO A 511 7.72 -3.09 -3.49
C PRO A 511 7.58 -1.95 -2.50
N PHE A 512 6.34 -1.59 -2.16
CA PHE A 512 6.09 -0.47 -1.26
C PHE A 512 5.95 -0.94 0.19
N PHE A 513 6.60 -0.26 1.11
CA PHE A 513 6.40 -0.46 2.54
C PHE A 513 6.84 0.77 3.33
N GLN A 514 6.28 0.95 4.53
CA GLN A 514 6.88 1.79 5.56
C GLN A 514 7.05 0.97 6.85
N LEU A 515 8.22 1.07 7.49
CA LEU A 515 8.45 0.60 8.85
C LEU A 515 8.70 1.81 9.75
N ASN A 516 7.86 2.00 10.76
CA ASN A 516 8.00 3.06 11.76
C ASN A 516 8.13 2.46 13.17
N PRO A 517 9.33 2.46 13.78
CA PRO A 517 9.56 1.83 15.08
C PRO A 517 8.72 2.40 16.24
N ALA A 518 8.13 3.59 16.06
CA ALA A 518 7.35 4.29 17.09
C ALA A 518 5.85 3.95 17.13
N GLN A 519 5.32 3.16 16.17
CA GLN A 519 3.88 2.84 16.12
C GLN A 519 3.43 1.68 17.02
N GLY A 520 4.35 0.82 17.48
CA GLY A 520 4.03 -0.30 18.37
C GLY A 520 5.27 -1.14 18.70
N ASP A 521 5.08 -2.38 19.16
CA ASP A 521 6.16 -3.29 19.58
C ASP A 521 6.35 -4.52 18.69
N SER A 522 5.31 -4.93 17.96
CA SER A 522 5.34 -5.97 16.94
C SER A 522 5.71 -5.42 15.55
N PHE A 523 5.93 -6.31 14.56
CA PHE A 523 6.00 -5.88 13.16
C PHE A 523 4.63 -5.46 12.61
N ALA A 524 3.55 -6.14 13.00
CA ALA A 524 2.19 -5.85 12.54
C ALA A 524 1.70 -4.43 12.92
N GLU A 525 2.18 -3.85 14.02
CA GLU A 525 1.90 -2.46 14.39
C GLU A 525 2.85 -1.44 13.72
N ARG A 526 4.03 -1.90 13.26
CA ARG A 526 5.11 -1.03 12.75
C ARG A 526 5.18 -0.97 11.23
N VAL A 527 4.59 -1.93 10.51
CA VAL A 527 4.71 -2.09 9.05
C VAL A 527 3.42 -1.71 8.34
N ASP A 528 3.48 -0.67 7.52
CA ASP A 528 2.50 -0.40 6.47
C ASP A 528 2.95 -1.10 5.17
N PHE A 529 2.06 -1.90 4.59
CA PHE A 529 2.26 -2.64 3.34
C PHE A 529 1.15 -2.36 2.31
N SER A 530 0.26 -1.41 2.61
CA SER A 530 -0.97 -1.11 1.85
C SER A 530 -0.73 -0.64 0.41
N GLY A 531 0.43 -0.06 0.13
CA GLY A 531 0.78 0.50 -1.18
C GLY A 531 0.99 -0.50 -2.32
N ASN A 532 0.79 -1.81 -2.11
CA ASN A 532 1.04 -2.86 -3.10
C ASN A 532 -0.25 -3.42 -3.74
N PRO A 533 -0.29 -3.60 -5.08
CA PRO A 533 -1.40 -4.29 -5.74
C PRO A 533 -1.37 -5.80 -5.44
N GLN A 534 -2.53 -6.40 -5.14
CA GLN A 534 -2.69 -7.83 -4.83
C GLN A 534 -1.59 -8.35 -3.88
N PRO A 535 -1.53 -7.81 -2.63
CA PRO A 535 -0.41 -8.05 -1.71
C PRO A 535 -0.34 -9.48 -1.16
N ASP A 536 -1.38 -10.28 -1.40
CA ASP A 536 -1.50 -11.71 -1.15
C ASP A 536 -0.73 -12.58 -2.16
N ARG A 537 -0.50 -12.09 -3.40
CA ARG A 537 0.02 -12.90 -4.51
C ARG A 537 1.49 -12.64 -4.81
N ASP A 538 2.16 -13.62 -5.40
CA ASP A 538 3.50 -13.47 -5.99
C ASP A 538 3.54 -12.33 -7.01
N TRP A 539 2.63 -12.36 -7.99
CA TRP A 539 2.52 -11.40 -9.08
C TRP A 539 1.07 -10.89 -9.20
N PRO A 540 0.85 -9.59 -9.46
CA PRO A 540 -0.50 -9.09 -9.72
C PRO A 540 -0.99 -9.60 -11.08
N LEU A 541 -2.20 -10.13 -11.10
CA LEU A 541 -2.89 -10.52 -12.32
C LEU A 541 -3.70 -9.34 -12.89
N HIS A 542 -3.68 -9.19 -14.21
CA HIS A 542 -4.45 -8.21 -14.95
C HIS A 542 -5.21 -8.90 -16.10
N GLU A 543 -6.39 -8.39 -16.44
CA GLU A 543 -7.11 -8.87 -17.63
C GLU A 543 -6.31 -8.56 -18.91
N PHE A 544 -6.19 -9.56 -19.77
CA PHE A 544 -5.56 -9.43 -21.08
C PHE A 544 -6.46 -10.05 -22.15
N ASN A 545 -6.76 -9.27 -23.19
CA ASN A 545 -7.65 -9.66 -24.29
C ASN A 545 -6.89 -9.54 -25.61
N TYR A 546 -6.89 -10.60 -26.41
CA TYR A 546 -6.18 -10.66 -27.69
C TYR A 546 -6.95 -11.48 -28.73
N ILE A 547 -6.53 -11.39 -29.99
CA ILE A 547 -7.02 -12.23 -31.08
C ILE A 547 -5.99 -13.33 -31.33
N ASP A 548 -6.41 -14.59 -31.35
CA ASP A 548 -5.51 -15.74 -31.56
C ASP A 548 -5.20 -16.02 -33.05
N ASN A 549 -4.59 -17.18 -33.32
CA ASN A 549 -4.20 -17.62 -34.66
C ASN A 549 -5.40 -17.94 -35.58
N ASP A 550 -6.53 -18.36 -35.01
CA ASP A 550 -7.73 -18.78 -35.74
C ASP A 550 -8.73 -17.62 -35.89
N GLY A 551 -8.52 -16.53 -35.15
CA GLY A 551 -9.26 -15.28 -35.22
C GLY A 551 -10.27 -15.07 -34.09
N GLU A 552 -10.23 -15.91 -33.05
CA GLU A 552 -11.12 -15.81 -31.90
C GLU A 552 -10.58 -14.83 -30.85
N VAL A 553 -11.48 -14.20 -30.08
CA VAL A 553 -11.12 -13.23 -29.04
C VAL A 553 -10.92 -13.96 -27.72
N ILE A 554 -9.66 -14.27 -27.42
CA ILE A 554 -9.26 -14.87 -26.15
C ILE A 554 -9.28 -13.79 -25.07
N LYS A 555 -9.98 -14.08 -23.97
CA LYS A 555 -9.90 -13.35 -22.71
C LYS A 555 -9.14 -14.20 -21.70
N THR A 556 -8.11 -13.65 -21.07
CA THR A 556 -7.32 -14.36 -20.06
C THR A 556 -6.85 -13.40 -18.96
N GLN A 557 -6.30 -13.95 -17.88
CA GLN A 557 -5.55 -13.19 -16.89
C GLN A 557 -4.05 -13.38 -17.13
N SER A 558 -3.28 -12.30 -17.15
CA SER A 558 -1.83 -12.32 -17.29
C SER A 558 -1.19 -11.74 -16.04
N ALA A 559 -0.19 -12.44 -15.51
CA ALA A 559 0.68 -11.91 -14.46
C ALA A 559 1.61 -10.83 -15.02
N PHE A 560 1.86 -9.76 -14.26
CA PHE A 560 2.93 -8.80 -14.57
C PHE A 560 4.15 -9.10 -13.69
N THR A 561 5.25 -9.57 -14.30
CA THR A 561 6.42 -10.09 -13.58
C THR A 561 7.64 -9.16 -13.64
N PHE A 562 8.72 -9.53 -12.96
CA PHE A 562 9.99 -8.81 -13.11
C PHE A 562 10.55 -8.89 -14.55
N ALA A 563 10.30 -9.95 -15.32
CA ALA A 563 10.74 -10.01 -16.71
C ALA A 563 9.97 -9.04 -17.61
N ASP A 564 8.67 -8.85 -17.37
CA ASP A 564 7.86 -7.82 -18.05
C ASP A 564 8.40 -6.42 -17.74
N TYR A 565 8.78 -6.14 -16.49
CA TYR A 565 9.48 -4.90 -16.17
C TYR A 565 10.86 -4.80 -16.86
N ALA A 566 11.64 -5.87 -16.89
CA ALA A 566 12.98 -5.87 -17.49
C ALA A 566 12.94 -5.59 -19.01
N LEU A 567 11.89 -6.03 -19.71
CA LEU A 567 11.64 -5.71 -21.12
C LEU A 567 11.45 -4.21 -21.38
N LEU A 568 11.10 -3.40 -20.37
CA LEU A 568 11.06 -1.94 -20.48
C LEU A 568 12.44 -1.29 -20.55
N ILE A 569 13.51 -2.01 -20.24
CA ILE A 569 14.84 -1.48 -19.97
C ILE A 569 15.81 -1.92 -21.08
N PRO A 570 16.18 -1.06 -22.04
CA PRO A 570 16.86 -1.50 -23.27
C PRO A 570 18.18 -2.27 -23.05
N ARG A 571 18.98 -1.91 -22.03
CA ARG A 571 20.21 -2.65 -21.70
C ARG A 571 19.97 -4.12 -21.31
N LEU A 572 18.74 -4.46 -20.89
CA LEU A 572 18.32 -5.82 -20.50
C LEU A 572 17.70 -6.61 -21.66
N HIS A 573 17.53 -6.00 -22.85
CA HIS A 573 16.94 -6.68 -24.02
C HIS A 573 17.72 -7.93 -24.46
N HIS A 574 19.02 -7.99 -24.15
CA HIS A 574 19.86 -9.16 -24.41
C HIS A 574 19.47 -10.44 -23.62
N HIS A 575 18.58 -10.33 -22.62
CA HIS A 575 18.00 -11.48 -21.91
C HIS A 575 16.79 -12.10 -22.61
N PHE A 576 16.35 -11.55 -23.75
CA PHE A 576 15.17 -11.99 -24.49
C PHE A 576 15.51 -12.39 -25.93
N THR A 577 14.77 -13.34 -26.49
CA THR A 577 14.78 -13.63 -27.93
C THR A 577 13.35 -13.93 -28.42
N PRO A 578 12.91 -13.45 -29.61
CA PRO A 578 11.59 -13.79 -30.13
C PRO A 578 11.48 -15.28 -30.42
N VAL A 579 10.40 -15.92 -29.96
CA VAL A 579 10.06 -17.29 -30.40
C VAL A 579 9.59 -17.20 -31.86
N PRO A 580 10.22 -17.92 -32.81
CA PRO A 580 9.80 -17.91 -34.20
C PRO A 580 8.39 -18.47 -34.38
N LEU A 581 7.58 -17.88 -35.26
CA LEU A 581 6.18 -18.25 -35.56
C LEU A 581 5.98 -19.67 -36.15
N VAL A 582 7.07 -20.40 -36.35
CA VAL A 582 7.12 -21.79 -36.83
C VAL A 582 7.14 -22.78 -35.64
N CYS A 583 7.45 -22.29 -34.44
CA CYS A 583 7.60 -23.09 -33.23
C CYS A 583 6.28 -23.15 -32.45
N GLU A 584 5.73 -24.36 -32.29
CA GLU A 584 4.56 -24.64 -31.46
C GLU A 584 4.91 -25.81 -30.52
N SER A 585 4.86 -25.60 -29.20
CA SER A 585 5.29 -26.62 -28.24
C SER A 585 4.80 -26.40 -26.81
N ASP A 586 4.36 -27.48 -26.17
CA ASP A 586 3.98 -27.56 -24.76
C ASP A 586 5.18 -27.34 -23.80
N ASN A 587 6.42 -27.33 -24.31
CA ASN A 587 7.62 -27.02 -23.53
C ASN A 587 7.84 -25.49 -23.37
N LEU A 588 7.00 -24.65 -23.95
CA LEU A 588 7.02 -23.19 -23.75
C LEU A 588 5.98 -22.82 -22.69
N LEU A 589 6.43 -22.20 -21.58
CA LEU A 589 5.59 -21.90 -20.42
C LEU A 589 5.69 -20.40 -20.06
N PRO A 590 4.60 -19.72 -19.66
CA PRO A 590 4.68 -18.36 -19.14
C PRO A 590 5.61 -18.31 -17.92
N ILE A 591 6.39 -17.22 -17.80
CA ILE A 591 7.41 -17.13 -16.75
C ILE A 591 6.83 -17.19 -15.34
N ALA A 592 5.61 -16.73 -15.10
CA ALA A 592 4.95 -16.84 -13.79
C ALA A 592 4.76 -18.30 -13.37
N ASP A 593 4.20 -19.14 -14.26
CA ASP A 593 3.95 -20.56 -14.00
C ASP A 593 5.26 -21.33 -13.87
N TYR A 594 6.27 -21.00 -14.70
CA TYR A 594 7.63 -21.55 -14.59
C TYR A 594 8.30 -21.23 -13.25
N LEU A 595 8.00 -20.06 -12.64
CA LEU A 595 8.53 -19.68 -11.34
C LEU A 595 7.83 -20.40 -10.19
N ALA A 596 6.55 -20.78 -10.35
CA ALA A 596 5.80 -21.58 -9.39
C ALA A 596 6.18 -23.08 -9.40
N LEU A 597 6.69 -23.60 -10.53
CA LEU A 597 7.11 -25.00 -10.62
C LEU A 597 8.32 -25.33 -9.70
N PRO A 598 8.31 -26.49 -9.02
CA PRO A 598 9.47 -27.01 -8.31
C PRO A 598 10.70 -27.11 -9.22
N GLN A 599 11.88 -26.73 -8.72
CA GLN A 599 13.12 -26.64 -9.50
C GLN A 599 13.54 -27.96 -10.21
N GLN A 600 13.07 -29.11 -9.74
CA GLN A 600 13.31 -30.42 -10.36
C GLN A 600 12.52 -30.63 -11.67
N GLN A 601 11.42 -29.90 -11.87
CA GLN A 601 10.52 -30.03 -13.02
C GLN A 601 10.83 -28.97 -14.10
N THR A 602 11.56 -27.92 -13.77
CA THR A 602 11.79 -26.77 -14.67
C THR A 602 12.74 -27.05 -15.85
N ASP A 603 13.53 -28.13 -15.81
CA ASP A 603 14.51 -28.50 -16.86
C ASP A 603 13.85 -28.87 -18.21
N ALA A 604 12.58 -29.27 -18.20
CA ALA A 604 11.81 -29.55 -19.41
C ALA A 604 11.41 -28.26 -20.16
N TYR A 605 11.16 -27.18 -19.45
CA TYR A 605 10.47 -26.00 -19.98
C TYR A 605 11.43 -24.86 -20.36
N ILE A 606 10.96 -23.99 -21.26
CA ILE A 606 11.59 -22.72 -21.61
C ILE A 606 10.60 -21.60 -21.24
N PRO A 607 10.93 -20.69 -20.30
CA PRO A 607 10.04 -19.63 -19.89
C PRO A 607 9.97 -18.51 -20.93
N TYR A 608 8.79 -17.94 -21.12
CA TYR A 608 8.57 -16.77 -21.99
C TYR A 608 7.73 -15.67 -21.31
N VAL A 609 7.80 -14.45 -21.88
CA VAL A 609 6.86 -13.36 -21.62
C VAL A 609 6.07 -13.02 -22.88
N TRP A 610 4.84 -12.51 -22.71
CA TRP A 610 4.03 -12.00 -23.80
C TRP A 610 4.40 -10.54 -24.12
N ALA A 611 4.75 -10.27 -25.38
CA ALA A 611 5.10 -8.94 -25.83
C ALA A 611 4.39 -8.57 -27.13
N ILE A 612 4.19 -7.27 -27.34
CA ILE A 612 3.57 -6.71 -28.55
C ILE A 612 4.56 -5.74 -29.19
N ASN A 613 4.81 -5.90 -30.50
CA ASN A 613 5.71 -5.05 -31.26
C ASN A 613 5.04 -3.73 -31.73
N ALA A 614 5.73 -2.93 -32.54
CA ALA A 614 5.19 -1.67 -33.07
C ALA A 614 4.02 -1.87 -34.07
N ASN A 615 3.86 -3.06 -34.65
CA ASN A 615 2.77 -3.38 -35.59
C ASN A 615 1.45 -3.78 -34.89
N GLY A 616 1.49 -4.05 -33.57
CA GLY A 616 0.35 -4.63 -32.82
C GLY A 616 0.31 -6.16 -32.82
N GLU A 617 1.37 -6.82 -33.30
CA GLU A 617 1.49 -8.28 -33.35
C GLU A 617 1.92 -8.82 -31.98
N LEU A 618 1.19 -9.80 -31.45
CA LEU A 618 1.50 -10.50 -30.20
C LEU A 618 2.56 -11.60 -30.48
N ARG A 619 3.67 -11.56 -29.75
CA ARG A 619 4.78 -12.52 -29.83
C ARG A 619 5.15 -13.03 -28.43
N GLN A 620 5.57 -14.29 -28.37
CA GLN A 620 6.27 -14.84 -27.20
C GLN A 620 7.75 -14.46 -27.28
N LEU A 621 8.32 -14.00 -26.17
CA LEU A 621 9.77 -13.75 -26.04
C LEU A 621 10.34 -14.73 -25.01
N ALA A 622 11.20 -15.65 -25.45
CA ALA A 622 11.87 -16.60 -24.55
C ALA A 622 12.91 -15.87 -23.68
N VAL A 623 13.00 -16.27 -22.41
CA VAL A 623 13.75 -15.56 -21.36
C VAL A 623 15.01 -16.34 -20.95
N SER A 624 16.14 -15.65 -20.80
CA SER A 624 17.40 -16.25 -20.30
C SER A 624 17.33 -16.68 -18.83
N LEU A 625 18.02 -17.77 -18.47
CA LEU A 625 18.08 -18.30 -17.11
C LEU A 625 18.63 -17.28 -16.09
N THR A 626 19.51 -16.37 -16.51
CA THR A 626 19.99 -15.26 -15.69
C THR A 626 18.85 -14.34 -15.22
N LEU A 627 17.94 -13.98 -16.13
CA LEU A 627 16.76 -13.17 -15.77
C LEU A 627 15.75 -13.97 -14.96
N VAL A 628 15.59 -15.28 -15.20
CA VAL A 628 14.78 -16.17 -14.32
C VAL A 628 15.32 -16.19 -12.89
N HIS A 629 16.64 -16.32 -12.70
CA HIS A 629 17.25 -16.23 -11.37
C HIS A 629 17.03 -14.87 -10.72
N ALA A 630 17.11 -13.77 -11.49
CA ALA A 630 16.80 -12.44 -10.99
C ALA A 630 15.30 -12.25 -10.65
N CYS A 631 14.39 -12.95 -11.34
CA CYS A 631 12.97 -13.00 -10.96
C CYS A 631 12.76 -13.75 -9.65
N ARG A 632 13.42 -14.91 -9.45
CA ARG A 632 13.42 -15.64 -8.17
C ARG A 632 14.00 -14.78 -7.02
N ASP A 633 15.04 -14.00 -7.28
CA ASP A 633 15.62 -13.06 -6.30
C ASP A 633 14.62 -11.93 -5.90
N ARG A 634 13.89 -11.34 -6.86
CA ARG A 634 12.82 -10.38 -6.54
C ARG A 634 11.68 -11.03 -5.77
N LEU A 635 11.30 -12.26 -6.13
CA LEU A 635 10.21 -12.98 -5.48
C LEU A 635 10.55 -13.37 -4.03
N ASN A 636 11.76 -13.86 -3.78
CA ASN A 636 12.24 -14.14 -2.42
C ASN A 636 12.24 -12.88 -1.53
N TYR A 637 12.58 -11.71 -2.09
CA TYR A 637 12.47 -10.43 -1.38
C TYR A 637 11.00 -10.09 -1.08
N TRP A 638 10.11 -10.26 -2.06
CA TRP A 638 8.67 -10.05 -1.90
C TRP A 638 8.05 -10.94 -0.82
N HIS A 639 8.28 -12.26 -0.84
CA HIS A 639 7.81 -13.22 0.17
C HIS A 639 8.27 -12.83 1.59
N SER A 640 9.51 -12.36 1.72
CA SER A 640 10.06 -11.93 3.00
C SER A 640 9.43 -10.61 3.51
N LEU A 641 9.03 -9.71 2.60
CA LEU A 641 8.26 -8.51 2.95
C LEU A 641 6.82 -8.86 3.36
N GLN A 642 6.18 -9.80 2.65
CA GLN A 642 4.88 -10.35 3.01
C GLN A 642 4.89 -10.95 4.43
N GLU A 643 5.87 -11.80 4.76
CA GLU A 643 5.96 -12.39 6.10
C GLU A 643 6.12 -11.32 7.20
N MET A 644 6.93 -10.26 6.96
CA MET A 644 7.03 -9.13 7.89
C MET A 644 5.73 -8.31 8.01
N ALA A 645 4.89 -8.29 6.97
CA ALA A 645 3.55 -7.71 7.00
C ALA A 645 2.47 -8.67 7.56
N GLY A 646 2.85 -9.89 7.96
CA GLY A 646 1.94 -10.93 8.46
C GLY A 646 1.20 -11.71 7.38
N ILE A 647 1.48 -11.45 6.10
CA ILE A 647 0.90 -12.13 4.94
C ILE A 647 1.70 -13.42 4.68
N GLY A 648 1.02 -14.56 4.49
CA GLY A 648 1.68 -15.83 4.15
C GLY A 648 2.68 -16.34 5.20
N SER A 649 2.58 -15.91 6.47
CA SER A 649 3.56 -16.32 7.48
C SER A 649 3.36 -17.79 7.88
N LYS A 650 4.40 -18.58 7.63
CA LYS A 650 4.45 -20.01 7.94
C LYS A 650 4.24 -20.34 9.42
N TYR A 651 4.55 -19.40 10.32
CA TYR A 651 4.27 -19.55 11.75
C TYR A 651 2.77 -19.50 12.06
N ILE A 652 1.99 -18.70 11.30
CA ILE A 652 0.53 -18.64 11.40
C ILE A 652 -0.07 -19.92 10.82
N GLU A 653 0.42 -20.40 9.66
CA GLU A 653 -0.01 -21.67 9.06
C GLU A 653 0.18 -22.86 10.00
N ILE A 654 1.36 -22.99 10.61
CA ILE A 654 1.67 -24.03 11.60
C ILE A 654 0.77 -23.89 12.84
N GLY A 655 0.49 -22.65 13.27
CA GLY A 655 -0.44 -22.36 14.36
C GLY A 655 -1.88 -22.82 14.05
N ILE A 656 -2.38 -22.51 12.86
CA ILE A 656 -3.71 -22.90 12.38
C ILE A 656 -3.80 -24.42 12.22
N ALA A 657 -2.80 -25.06 11.59
CA ALA A 657 -2.76 -26.51 11.43
C ALA A 657 -2.76 -27.24 12.77
N LYS A 658 -1.96 -26.75 13.75
CA LYS A 658 -1.94 -27.29 15.11
C LYS A 658 -3.28 -27.09 15.83
N ALA A 659 -3.89 -25.90 15.73
CA ALA A 659 -5.19 -25.63 16.34
C ALA A 659 -6.30 -26.51 15.74
N ARG A 660 -6.32 -26.70 14.40
CA ARG A 660 -7.23 -27.64 13.72
C ARG A 660 -7.03 -29.08 14.20
N ALA A 661 -5.79 -29.54 14.34
CA ALA A 661 -5.50 -30.88 14.86
C ALA A 661 -5.91 -31.06 16.33
N GLU A 662 -5.76 -30.03 17.17
CA GLU A 662 -6.22 -30.04 18.57
C GLU A 662 -7.75 -30.05 18.69
N ILE A 663 -8.47 -29.33 17.82
CA ILE A 663 -9.94 -29.34 17.72
C ILE A 663 -10.43 -30.71 17.23
N GLN A 664 -9.84 -31.24 16.15
CA GLN A 664 -10.22 -32.54 15.58
C GLN A 664 -10.04 -33.68 16.61
N ALA A 665 -8.88 -33.71 17.28
CA ALA A 665 -8.61 -34.71 18.32
C ALA A 665 -9.56 -34.62 19.52
N ALA A 666 -10.08 -33.42 19.84
CA ALA A 666 -11.11 -33.26 20.86
C ALA A 666 -12.49 -33.77 20.39
N ALA A 667 -12.89 -33.45 19.15
CA ALA A 667 -14.13 -33.92 18.56
C ALA A 667 -14.17 -35.44 18.39
N ASP A 668 -13.06 -36.05 17.96
CA ASP A 668 -12.94 -37.51 17.85
C ASP A 668 -12.97 -38.21 19.23
N ALA A 669 -12.42 -37.57 20.27
CA ALA A 669 -12.50 -38.07 21.64
C ALA A 669 -13.94 -38.01 22.20
N GLU A 670 -14.65 -36.90 21.99
CA GLU A 670 -16.07 -36.76 22.38
C GLU A 670 -16.96 -37.76 21.61
N ARG A 671 -16.74 -37.91 20.29
CA ARG A 671 -17.42 -38.92 19.47
C ARG A 671 -17.16 -40.34 19.98
N ALA A 672 -15.93 -40.65 20.39
CA ALA A 672 -15.59 -41.96 20.95
C ALA A 672 -16.26 -42.20 22.32
N GLU A 673 -16.36 -41.18 23.19
CA GLU A 673 -17.06 -41.28 24.47
C GLU A 673 -18.57 -41.47 24.27
N LEU A 674 -19.20 -40.71 23.36
CA LEU A 674 -20.62 -40.86 23.00
C LEU A 674 -20.93 -42.25 22.41
N LEU A 675 -20.07 -42.77 21.51
CA LEU A 675 -20.23 -44.12 20.97
C LEU A 675 -20.09 -45.20 22.04
N ALA A 676 -19.12 -45.07 22.96
CA ALA A 676 -18.94 -46.00 24.06
C ALA A 676 -20.11 -45.96 25.06
N ALA A 677 -20.66 -44.78 25.35
CA ALA A 677 -21.84 -44.61 26.18
C ALA A 677 -23.08 -45.25 25.54
N HIS A 678 -23.30 -45.05 24.24
CA HIS A 678 -24.42 -45.64 23.53
C HIS A 678 -24.29 -47.16 23.36
N GLU A 679 -23.08 -47.70 23.17
CA GLU A 679 -22.87 -49.15 23.18
C GLU A 679 -23.16 -49.75 24.58
N ALA A 680 -22.76 -49.06 25.65
CA ALA A 680 -23.09 -49.48 27.02
C ALA A 680 -24.61 -49.46 27.28
N GLU A 681 -25.32 -48.44 26.80
CA GLU A 681 -26.79 -48.35 26.87
C GLU A 681 -27.47 -49.49 26.10
N ILE A 682 -27.08 -49.72 24.84
CA ILE A 682 -27.58 -50.84 24.01
C ILE A 682 -27.35 -52.18 24.72
N ASN A 683 -26.18 -52.37 25.33
CA ASN A 683 -25.88 -53.62 26.04
C ASN A 683 -26.67 -53.76 27.36
N SER A 684 -27.00 -52.66 28.07
CA SER A 684 -27.93 -52.69 29.21
C SER A 684 -29.34 -53.08 28.75
N VAL A 685 -29.88 -52.42 27.73
CA VAL A 685 -31.22 -52.72 27.17
C VAL A 685 -31.31 -54.17 26.67
N ARG A 686 -30.24 -54.69 26.04
CA ARG A 686 -30.15 -56.11 25.65
C ARG A 686 -30.16 -57.05 26.85
N ALA A 687 -29.45 -56.72 27.94
CA ALA A 687 -29.40 -57.55 29.15
C ALA A 687 -30.75 -57.55 29.89
N GLU A 688 -31.43 -56.42 29.95
CA GLU A 688 -32.78 -56.28 30.52
C GLU A 688 -33.81 -57.06 29.68
N ALA A 689 -33.83 -56.86 28.37
CA ALA A 689 -34.74 -57.58 27.47
C ALA A 689 -34.51 -59.10 27.49
N ALA A 690 -33.24 -59.56 27.54
CA ALA A 690 -32.94 -60.99 27.69
C ALA A 690 -33.42 -61.55 29.03
N SER A 691 -33.33 -60.77 30.11
CA SER A 691 -33.83 -61.13 31.43
C SER A 691 -35.37 -61.20 31.47
N GLU A 692 -36.06 -60.24 30.83
CA GLU A 692 -37.52 -60.25 30.72
C GLU A 692 -38.03 -61.43 29.87
N VAL A 693 -37.38 -61.70 28.73
CA VAL A 693 -37.70 -62.84 27.87
C VAL A 693 -37.48 -64.17 28.62
N MET A 694 -36.41 -64.32 29.39
CA MET A 694 -36.20 -65.51 30.25
C MET A 694 -37.28 -65.64 31.35
N GLY A 695 -37.74 -64.53 31.93
CA GLY A 695 -38.88 -64.51 32.84
C GLY A 695 -40.16 -65.02 32.17
N ARG A 696 -40.54 -64.45 31.02
CA ARG A 696 -41.71 -64.88 30.24
C ARG A 696 -41.59 -66.34 29.76
N LEU A 697 -40.39 -66.81 29.41
CA LEU A 697 -40.16 -68.20 28.99
C LEU A 697 -40.30 -69.19 30.15
N THR A 698 -39.83 -68.84 31.35
CA THR A 698 -40.06 -69.66 32.55
C THR A 698 -41.52 -69.64 33.00
N GLU A 699 -42.22 -68.52 32.85
CA GLU A 699 -43.67 -68.43 33.10
C GLU A 699 -44.48 -69.31 32.12
N VAL A 700 -44.13 -69.31 30.82
CA VAL A 700 -44.76 -70.18 29.81
C VAL A 700 -44.42 -71.67 30.03
N LEU A 701 -43.18 -72.00 30.39
CA LEU A 701 -42.77 -73.39 30.70
C LEU A 701 -43.38 -73.94 31.99
N MET A 702 -43.73 -73.08 32.94
CA MET A 702 -44.54 -73.43 34.11
C MET A 702 -46.05 -73.39 33.82
N GLY A 703 -46.46 -72.93 32.63
CA GLY A 703 -47.80 -72.42 32.38
C GLY A 703 -48.78 -73.33 31.64
N MET A 704 -48.34 -74.19 30.69
CA MET A 704 -49.32 -74.99 29.93
C MET A 704 -48.85 -76.33 29.33
N ASP A 705 -49.80 -77.26 29.26
CA ASP A 705 -49.68 -78.65 28.81
C ASP A 705 -49.70 -78.78 27.27
N LEU A 706 -49.09 -79.83 26.71
CA LEU A 706 -48.73 -79.94 25.29
C LEU A 706 -49.47 -81.08 24.55
N THR A 707 -50.67 -80.80 24.04
CA THR A 707 -51.34 -81.70 23.07
C THR A 707 -52.04 -80.98 21.92
N SER A 708 -51.48 -81.09 20.70
CA SER A 708 -52.13 -81.02 19.37
C SER A 708 -53.00 -79.79 19.01
N ALA A 709 -52.92 -79.17 17.82
CA ALA A 709 -52.46 -79.68 16.52
C ALA A 709 -51.98 -78.56 15.57
N THR A 710 -51.24 -78.92 14.52
CA THR A 710 -50.85 -78.02 13.42
C THR A 710 -51.85 -78.06 12.27
N PRO A 711 -52.05 -76.91 11.60
CA PRO A 711 -52.05 -76.89 10.14
C PRO A 711 -51.09 -75.81 9.57
N ARG A 712 -50.82 -75.89 8.26
CA ARG A 712 -49.87 -75.03 7.53
C ARG A 712 -50.56 -73.80 6.93
N ILE A 713 -49.81 -72.71 6.78
CA ILE A 713 -50.05 -71.69 5.74
C ILE A 713 -49.10 -71.98 4.56
N ALA A 714 -49.53 -71.65 3.35
CA ALA A 714 -48.84 -71.99 2.10
C ALA A 714 -47.75 -70.98 1.72
N ALA A 715 -46.84 -71.39 0.84
CA ALA A 715 -45.76 -70.55 0.30
C ALA A 715 -45.85 -70.45 -1.23
N THR A 716 -45.44 -69.30 -1.76
CA THR A 716 -45.14 -69.04 -3.17
C THR A 716 -44.03 -67.99 -3.27
N ALA A 717 -43.02 -68.08 -4.14
CA ALA A 717 -42.37 -69.23 -4.77
C ALA A 717 -41.02 -68.75 -5.36
N PRO A 718 -39.85 -69.23 -4.90
CA PRO A 718 -38.54 -68.83 -5.46
C PRO A 718 -38.04 -69.80 -6.56
N VAL A 719 -37.09 -69.35 -7.39
CA VAL A 719 -36.05 -70.09 -8.17
C VAL A 719 -35.35 -69.04 -9.08
N GLN A 720 -34.02 -68.81 -9.14
CA GLN A 720 -32.80 -69.66 -9.24
C GLN A 720 -32.59 -70.30 -10.64
N PRO A 721 -31.38 -70.76 -11.05
CA PRO A 721 -30.02 -70.49 -10.56
C PRO A 721 -29.01 -70.05 -11.68
N SER A 722 -27.73 -69.91 -11.30
CA SER A 722 -26.55 -69.80 -12.20
C SER A 722 -26.18 -71.17 -12.86
N PRO A 723 -25.23 -71.26 -13.82
CA PRO A 723 -23.79 -71.42 -13.47
C PRO A 723 -22.78 -70.80 -14.49
N ALA A 724 -21.47 -71.08 -14.32
CA ALA A 724 -20.34 -70.48 -15.06
C ALA A 724 -19.33 -71.50 -15.64
N ALA A 725 -18.37 -71.00 -16.46
CA ALA A 725 -17.10 -71.62 -16.93
C ALA A 725 -17.18 -72.88 -17.85
N ALA A 726 -16.20 -73.28 -18.68
CA ALA A 726 -15.07 -72.65 -19.44
C ALA A 726 -14.48 -73.77 -20.38
N ASP A 727 -13.38 -73.73 -21.14
CA ASP A 727 -12.30 -72.76 -21.50
C ASP A 727 -11.63 -73.20 -22.84
N VAL A 728 -10.98 -72.30 -23.62
CA VAL A 728 -9.75 -72.67 -24.41
C VAL A 728 -8.83 -71.47 -24.80
N SER A 729 -7.62 -71.46 -24.23
CA SER A 729 -6.28 -71.20 -24.82
C SER A 729 -5.91 -69.88 -25.56
N GLU A 730 -5.13 -69.01 -24.90
CA GLU A 730 -3.63 -68.83 -25.01
C GLU A 730 -2.89 -68.66 -26.37
N PRO A 731 -1.61 -68.17 -26.41
CA PRO A 731 -0.69 -67.73 -25.31
C PRO A 731 0.16 -66.42 -25.52
N THR A 732 0.69 -65.86 -24.41
CA THR A 732 2.02 -65.18 -24.20
C THR A 732 2.51 -64.00 -25.07
N ALA A 733 3.26 -62.99 -24.57
CA ALA A 733 3.67 -62.63 -23.20
C ALA A 733 4.36 -61.23 -23.13
N GLU A 734 4.53 -60.74 -21.88
CA GLU A 734 5.57 -59.81 -21.37
C GLU A 734 5.58 -58.32 -21.81
N SER A 735 5.92 -57.33 -20.96
CA SER A 735 5.82 -57.15 -19.48
C SER A 735 6.45 -55.79 -19.07
N GLU A 736 5.88 -55.05 -18.11
CA GLU A 736 6.62 -54.34 -17.03
C GLU A 736 5.68 -53.65 -16.01
N THR A 737 6.21 -53.26 -14.85
CA THR A 737 5.51 -52.76 -13.63
C THR A 737 6.21 -51.50 -13.09
N PRO A 738 5.53 -50.66 -12.27
CA PRO A 738 5.86 -50.69 -10.83
C PRO A 738 4.68 -50.40 -9.87
N ASP A 739 4.94 -50.60 -8.57
CA ASP A 739 4.07 -50.31 -7.41
C ASP A 739 4.10 -48.83 -6.95
N GLU A 740 3.30 -48.53 -5.91
CA GLU A 740 3.53 -47.59 -4.77
C GLU A 740 4.42 -46.33 -5.00
N ALA A 741 4.03 -45.11 -4.60
CA ALA A 741 2.84 -44.60 -3.92
C ALA A 741 2.84 -43.04 -4.12
N GLU A 742 1.94 -42.19 -3.60
CA GLU A 742 0.86 -42.31 -2.62
C GLU A 742 -0.45 -41.71 -3.20
N ALA A 743 -1.51 -41.52 -2.39
CA ALA A 743 -2.74 -40.81 -2.78
C ALA A 743 -3.17 -39.85 -1.66
N GLU A 744 -3.53 -38.62 -2.03
CA GLU A 744 -4.05 -37.61 -1.09
C GLU A 744 -5.45 -38.01 -0.60
N GLU A 745 -5.74 -37.83 0.69
CA GLU A 745 -7.07 -38.10 1.25
C GLU A 745 -8.03 -36.98 0.84
N ASP A 746 -8.71 -37.19 -0.30
CA ASP A 746 -9.84 -36.37 -0.74
C ASP A 746 -10.93 -36.40 0.35
N ILE A 747 -11.17 -35.23 0.97
CA ILE A 747 -12.06 -35.09 2.13
C ILE A 747 -13.50 -35.10 1.60
N GLY A 748 -14.02 -36.32 1.43
CA GLY A 748 -15.17 -36.61 0.58
C GLY A 748 -16.35 -35.65 0.70
N GLY A 749 -16.74 -35.07 -0.44
CA GLY A 749 -17.85 -34.13 -0.55
C GLY A 749 -19.17 -34.71 -0.02
N TYR A 750 -19.82 -33.96 0.86
CA TYR A 750 -21.07 -34.35 1.50
C TYR A 750 -22.20 -34.42 0.46
N GLU A 751 -22.81 -35.60 0.28
CA GLU A 751 -23.92 -35.76 -0.66
C GLU A 751 -25.25 -35.21 -0.10
N ASP A 752 -25.40 -35.20 1.22
CA ASP A 752 -26.59 -34.72 1.93
C ASP A 752 -26.54 -33.19 2.21
N PRO A 753 -27.68 -32.48 2.15
CA PRO A 753 -27.76 -31.06 2.51
C PRO A 753 -27.51 -30.81 4.00
N TRP A 754 -26.81 -29.72 4.34
CA TRP A 754 -26.47 -29.36 5.71
C TRP A 754 -26.41 -27.84 5.95
N ILE A 755 -26.24 -27.42 7.22
CA ILE A 755 -26.13 -26.00 7.62
C ILE A 755 -25.01 -25.86 8.63
N ASP A 756 -24.11 -24.91 8.37
CA ASP A 756 -23.03 -24.53 9.27
C ASP A 756 -23.57 -23.69 10.44
N SER A 757 -24.28 -24.39 11.33
CA SER A 757 -25.05 -23.82 12.46
C SER A 757 -24.28 -22.81 13.32
N PRO A 758 -22.96 -22.94 13.58
CA PRO A 758 -22.16 -21.93 14.27
C PRO A 758 -22.12 -20.55 13.58
N LEU A 759 -22.26 -20.49 12.26
CA LEU A 759 -22.25 -19.24 11.48
C LEU A 759 -23.64 -18.59 11.36
N CYS A 760 -24.70 -19.28 11.76
CA CYS A 760 -26.07 -18.81 11.58
C CYS A 760 -26.37 -17.51 12.36
N THR A 761 -26.71 -16.45 11.63
CA THR A 761 -27.01 -15.10 12.17
C THR A 761 -28.43 -14.90 12.70
N SER A 762 -29.24 -15.97 12.78
CA SER A 762 -30.63 -15.96 13.28
C SER A 762 -31.58 -14.98 12.53
N CYS A 763 -31.32 -14.71 11.25
CA CYS A 763 -32.06 -13.73 10.43
C CYS A 763 -33.54 -14.08 10.15
N ASN A 764 -33.92 -15.36 10.24
CA ASN A 764 -35.22 -15.97 9.93
C ASN A 764 -35.54 -16.17 8.42
N ASP A 765 -34.68 -15.74 7.50
CA ASP A 765 -35.02 -15.75 6.06
C ASP A 765 -35.24 -17.16 5.49
N CYS A 766 -34.40 -18.14 5.84
CA CYS A 766 -34.62 -19.53 5.42
C CYS A 766 -35.91 -20.15 6.00
N LEU A 767 -36.30 -19.78 7.22
CA LEU A 767 -37.59 -20.20 7.81
C LEU A 767 -38.79 -19.57 7.08
N ALA A 768 -38.62 -18.43 6.39
CA ALA A 768 -39.67 -17.84 5.57
C ALA A 768 -39.88 -18.60 4.24
N ILE A 769 -38.87 -19.32 3.75
CA ILE A 769 -38.93 -20.16 2.54
C ILE A 769 -39.65 -21.49 2.83
N ASN A 770 -39.17 -22.25 3.83
CA ASN A 770 -39.83 -23.49 4.25
C ASN A 770 -39.58 -23.82 5.75
N PRO A 771 -40.56 -23.53 6.64
CA PRO A 771 -40.44 -23.79 8.09
C PRO A 771 -40.68 -25.25 8.50
N LEU A 772 -40.80 -26.19 7.53
CA LEU A 772 -40.74 -27.63 7.80
C LEU A 772 -39.34 -28.19 7.57
N VAL A 773 -38.58 -27.60 6.65
CA VAL A 773 -37.17 -27.93 6.38
C VAL A 773 -36.27 -27.25 7.40
N PHE A 774 -36.39 -25.93 7.55
CA PHE A 774 -35.53 -25.11 8.40
C PHE A 774 -36.18 -24.86 9.76
N VAL A 775 -35.48 -25.19 10.84
CA VAL A 775 -35.97 -25.03 12.22
C VAL A 775 -34.84 -24.49 13.10
N TYR A 776 -35.17 -23.73 14.15
CA TYR A 776 -34.19 -23.27 15.15
C TYR A 776 -34.00 -24.30 16.27
N ASN A 777 -32.74 -24.54 16.65
CA ASN A 777 -32.40 -25.31 17.85
C ASN A 777 -32.54 -24.46 19.13
N ASP A 778 -32.32 -25.06 20.31
CA ASP A 778 -32.41 -24.38 21.62
C ASP A 778 -31.45 -23.17 21.78
N SER A 779 -30.46 -23.04 20.89
CA SER A 779 -29.49 -21.93 20.82
C SER A 779 -29.85 -20.84 19.80
N ASN A 780 -31.01 -20.93 19.13
CA ASN A 780 -31.44 -20.08 18.00
C ASN A 780 -30.52 -20.16 16.75
N GLN A 781 -29.86 -21.29 16.54
CA GLN A 781 -29.15 -21.59 15.28
C GLN A 781 -30.03 -22.45 14.39
N ALA A 782 -30.08 -22.12 13.09
CA ALA A 782 -30.90 -22.85 12.14
C ALA A 782 -30.25 -24.21 11.80
N TYR A 783 -31.07 -25.25 11.69
CA TYR A 783 -30.67 -26.57 11.20
C TYR A 783 -31.77 -27.15 10.30
N ILE A 784 -31.42 -28.19 9.54
CA ILE A 784 -32.38 -28.90 8.70
C ILE A 784 -33.05 -30.00 9.55
N ALA A 785 -34.36 -29.89 9.74
CA ALA A 785 -35.15 -30.86 10.49
C ALA A 785 -35.60 -32.05 9.63
N ASP A 786 -35.95 -31.80 8.38
CA ASP A 786 -36.27 -32.82 7.38
C ASP A 786 -35.99 -32.27 5.96
N ALA A 787 -34.91 -32.74 5.33
CA ALA A 787 -34.55 -32.34 3.97
C ALA A 787 -35.57 -32.82 2.91
N SER A 788 -36.36 -33.85 3.20
CA SER A 788 -37.40 -34.38 2.31
C SER A 788 -38.73 -33.60 2.39
N ALA A 789 -38.84 -32.64 3.32
CA ALA A 789 -40.00 -31.76 3.47
C ALA A 789 -39.99 -30.52 2.53
N GLY A 790 -39.00 -30.41 1.65
CA GLY A 790 -38.86 -29.35 0.65
C GLY A 790 -38.43 -29.87 -0.72
N THR A 791 -38.07 -28.96 -1.61
CA THR A 791 -37.52 -29.27 -2.94
C THR A 791 -36.10 -28.70 -3.08
N PHE A 792 -35.30 -29.21 -4.01
CA PHE A 792 -33.91 -28.76 -4.17
C PHE A 792 -33.83 -27.26 -4.52
N ALA A 793 -34.78 -26.75 -5.31
CA ALA A 793 -34.90 -25.31 -5.56
C ALA A 793 -35.03 -24.48 -4.27
N GLN A 794 -35.75 -24.97 -3.27
CA GLN A 794 -35.90 -24.27 -1.97
C GLN A 794 -34.61 -24.29 -1.13
N MET A 795 -33.77 -25.33 -1.29
CA MET A 795 -32.46 -25.38 -0.65
C MET A 795 -31.50 -24.37 -1.26
N VAL A 796 -31.47 -24.27 -2.58
CA VAL A 796 -30.64 -23.28 -3.32
C VAL A 796 -31.12 -21.85 -3.05
N GLU A 797 -32.43 -21.60 -3.07
CA GLU A 797 -33.01 -20.29 -2.71
C GLU A 797 -32.68 -19.90 -1.25
N ALA A 798 -32.63 -20.86 -0.33
CA ALA A 798 -32.24 -20.60 1.06
C ALA A 798 -30.74 -20.30 1.21
N ALA A 799 -29.87 -20.92 0.41
CA ALA A 799 -28.44 -20.61 0.37
C ALA A 799 -28.19 -19.20 -0.18
N GLU A 800 -28.76 -18.87 -1.35
CA GLU A 800 -28.60 -17.56 -2.00
C GLU A 800 -29.12 -16.36 -1.19
N ILE A 801 -30.09 -16.58 -0.30
CA ILE A 801 -30.68 -15.54 0.56
C ILE A 801 -29.98 -15.46 1.92
N CYS A 802 -29.18 -16.45 2.31
CA CYS A 802 -28.56 -16.53 3.64
C CYS A 802 -27.49 -15.43 3.85
N PRO A 803 -27.66 -14.45 4.76
CA PRO A 803 -26.71 -13.35 4.94
C PRO A 803 -25.34 -13.74 5.56
N SER A 804 -25.14 -15.03 5.79
CA SER A 804 -23.93 -15.64 6.35
C SER A 804 -23.46 -16.88 5.57
N ASP A 805 -23.99 -17.10 4.35
CA ASP A 805 -23.62 -18.16 3.39
C ASP A 805 -23.53 -19.60 3.97
N CYS A 806 -24.16 -19.84 5.12
CA CYS A 806 -23.96 -21.04 5.95
C CYS A 806 -24.94 -22.19 5.66
N ILE A 807 -25.56 -22.24 4.47
CA ILE A 807 -26.53 -23.26 4.07
C ILE A 807 -26.00 -23.94 2.81
N HIS A 808 -25.83 -25.26 2.87
CA HIS A 808 -25.18 -26.07 1.86
C HIS A 808 -26.22 -27.00 1.22
N PRO A 809 -26.70 -26.73 -0.02
CA PRO A 809 -27.80 -27.48 -0.64
C PRO A 809 -27.55 -28.97 -0.90
N GLY A 810 -26.30 -29.44 -0.84
CA GLY A 810 -25.92 -30.83 -1.11
C GLY A 810 -26.23 -31.25 -2.56
N LYS A 811 -26.53 -32.54 -2.76
CA LYS A 811 -27.07 -33.06 -4.02
C LYS A 811 -28.61 -33.07 -4.00
N PRO A 812 -29.28 -32.97 -5.16
CA PRO A 812 -30.73 -33.06 -5.22
C PRO A 812 -31.23 -34.44 -4.77
N LEU A 813 -32.13 -34.45 -3.78
CA LEU A 813 -32.80 -35.66 -3.28
C LEU A 813 -33.87 -36.22 -4.24
N ASN A 814 -34.07 -35.59 -5.41
CA ASN A 814 -35.10 -35.95 -6.39
C ASN A 814 -34.67 -35.58 -7.82
N ASP A 815 -34.15 -36.56 -8.56
CA ASP A 815 -33.69 -36.43 -9.96
C ASP A 815 -34.78 -35.99 -10.97
N ALA A 816 -36.04 -35.86 -10.55
CA ALA A 816 -37.17 -35.50 -11.39
C ALA A 816 -37.65 -34.04 -11.21
N GLU A 817 -36.91 -33.20 -10.47
CA GLU A 817 -37.24 -31.78 -10.30
C GLU A 817 -36.90 -30.95 -11.57
N PRO A 818 -37.83 -30.10 -12.08
CA PRO A 818 -37.59 -29.34 -13.31
C PRO A 818 -36.55 -28.23 -13.11
N GLY A 819 -35.54 -28.17 -13.99
CA GLY A 819 -34.44 -27.19 -13.91
C GLY A 819 -33.22 -27.68 -13.12
N LEU A 820 -33.09 -28.99 -12.88
CA LEU A 820 -32.05 -29.60 -12.06
C LEU A 820 -30.62 -29.12 -12.40
N ASP A 821 -30.25 -29.08 -13.68
CA ASP A 821 -28.90 -28.71 -14.12
C ASP A 821 -28.53 -27.25 -13.74
N GLU A 822 -29.46 -26.31 -13.94
CA GLU A 822 -29.31 -24.89 -13.57
C GLU A 822 -29.26 -24.69 -12.04
N LEU A 823 -29.95 -25.55 -11.28
CA LEU A 823 -29.93 -25.54 -9.82
C LEU A 823 -28.63 -26.12 -9.26
N ILE A 824 -28.06 -27.14 -9.90
CA ILE A 824 -26.77 -27.73 -9.52
C ILE A 824 -25.62 -26.74 -9.77
N GLU A 825 -25.63 -26.04 -10.91
CA GLU A 825 -24.64 -24.99 -11.21
C GLU A 825 -24.68 -23.85 -10.18
N ARG A 826 -25.87 -23.44 -9.73
CA ARG A 826 -26.04 -22.44 -8.66
C ARG A 826 -25.63 -22.97 -7.28
N ALA A 827 -25.98 -24.22 -6.96
CA ALA A 827 -25.60 -24.87 -5.69
C ALA A 827 -24.08 -25.02 -5.54
N ALA A 828 -23.33 -25.16 -6.65
CA ALA A 828 -21.88 -25.35 -6.64
C ALA A 828 -21.08 -24.16 -6.06
N ALA A 829 -21.68 -22.98 -5.89
CA ALA A 829 -21.07 -21.86 -5.17
C ALA A 829 -21.22 -21.96 -3.64
N TYR A 830 -22.06 -22.87 -3.15
CA TYR A 830 -22.49 -23.00 -1.75
C TYR A 830 -22.28 -24.42 -1.17
N ASN A 831 -21.62 -25.33 -1.89
CA ASN A 831 -21.46 -26.75 -1.52
C ASN A 831 -20.00 -27.11 -1.16
#